data_AF-Q8VZL9-F1
#
_entry.id   AF-Q8VZL9-F1
#
_cell.length_a   1.000
_cell.length_b   1.000
_cell.length_c   1.000
_cell.angle_alpha   90.00
_cell.angle_beta   90.00
_cell.angle_gamma   90.00
#
_symmetry.space_group_name_H-M   'P 1'
#
loop_
_entity.id
_entity.type
_entity.pdbx_description
1 polymer ?
#
loop_
_entity_poly.entity_id
_entity_poly.type
_entity_poly.pdbx_seq_one_letter_code
_entity_poly.pdbx_strand_id
1 'polypeptide(L)'
;MIGIWGPAGIGKTTIARALFNQLFTGFRHSCFMGNIDVNNYDSKLRLHNMLLSKILNQKDMKIHHLGAIEEWLRNQRVLIVLDDVDDLEQLEVLAKESFWFGPGSRVIVTLKDKKILMAHGINDIYHVDYPSQKKALEIFCLSAFKQSSPQDGFEELARKVVELCGNLPLALRVVGSSFYGESEDEWRLQLYGIETNLDRKIEHVLRVGYDKLLEKHQSLFLHIACFFNHESVDYVSTMLADSTLDVENGLKTLAAKSLVHISTHGLVRMHCLLQQLGRQVVVQQSGEPGKRQFLVEAKEIRDVLANETGTGSIIGISFDMSKIGEFSIRKRVFEGMHNLKFLKFYNGNVSLLEDMKYLPRLRLLHWDSYPRKRLPLTFQPECLVELYLVSSKLEKLWGGIQPLTNLKKINLEYSSNLKEIPNLSKATNLETLRLTGCESLMEIPSSISNLHKLEVLDASGCSKLHVIPTKINLSSLKMVGMDDCSRLRSFPDISTNIKILSIRGTKIKEFPASIVGGLGILLIGSRSLKRLTHVPESVSYLDLSHSDIKMIPDYVIGLPHLQHLTIGNCRKLVSIEGHSPSLESIVAYRCISLESMCCSFHRPILKLEFYNCLKLDNESKRRIILHSGHRIIFLTGNEVPAQFTHQTRGNSITISLSPGGEESFSVSSRFRACLVLSPSKNSPYSDINCFLRTKQGVEINSTAKSIYSSPPNRSLSEYLLIFFGDIFPEANRCLMDVTPNEIVFEFSSSSAKTMECGVQILAEGGQNCSVVEMGHSETGGNRNHLTDVLKVSQVETIKNSNNTGHWSWLLGKKKTELSSTLVSGSSDDTLMRHHEPEAVQLSNDENTRNLSRLLCIVSLVISVLLLFHCFFLQMQ
;
A
#
# COMPACT_ATOMS: atom_id res chain seq x y z
N MET A 1 18.58 -27.27 -20.73
CA MET A 1 18.13 -27.94 -19.48
C MET A 1 17.21 -26.96 -18.77
N ILE A 2 16.35 -27.38 -17.83
CA ILE A 2 15.40 -26.47 -17.18
C ILE A 2 15.67 -26.44 -15.67
N GLY A 3 15.83 -25.24 -15.10
CA GLY A 3 15.96 -25.03 -13.67
C GLY A 3 14.64 -24.64 -13.01
N ILE A 4 14.29 -25.25 -11.89
CA ILE A 4 13.16 -24.88 -11.02
C ILE A 4 13.74 -24.32 -9.71
N TRP A 5 13.54 -23.02 -9.49
CA TRP A 5 14.13 -22.27 -8.38
C TRP A 5 13.06 -21.61 -7.51
N GLY A 6 13.36 -21.39 -6.23
CA GLY A 6 12.47 -20.75 -5.25
C GLY A 6 12.76 -21.21 -3.82
N PRO A 7 12.04 -20.67 -2.81
CA PRO A 7 12.31 -20.92 -1.39
C PRO A 7 12.12 -22.38 -0.95
N ALA A 8 12.62 -22.71 0.25
CA ALA A 8 12.38 -23.99 0.89
C ALA A 8 10.89 -24.15 1.24
N GLY A 9 10.32 -25.34 1.04
CA GLY A 9 8.89 -25.60 1.30
C GLY A 9 7.89 -25.07 0.28
N ILE A 10 8.32 -24.37 -0.79
CA ILE A 10 7.43 -23.78 -1.81
C ILE A 10 6.75 -24.82 -2.73
N GLY A 11 7.26 -26.05 -2.79
CA GLY A 11 6.70 -27.13 -3.60
C GLY A 11 7.45 -27.48 -4.90
N LYS A 12 8.71 -27.06 -5.07
CA LYS A 12 9.54 -27.40 -6.25
C LYS A 12 9.51 -28.89 -6.62
N THR A 13 9.79 -29.77 -5.66
CA THR A 13 9.71 -31.23 -5.79
C THR A 13 8.33 -31.71 -6.23
N THR A 14 7.26 -31.11 -5.70
CA THR A 14 5.86 -31.44 -6.06
C THR A 14 5.58 -31.09 -7.51
N ILE A 15 6.00 -29.90 -7.97
CA ILE A 15 5.87 -29.45 -9.37
C ILE A 15 6.67 -30.37 -10.29
N ALA A 16 7.94 -30.64 -9.96
CA ALA A 16 8.80 -31.51 -10.76
C ALA A 16 8.24 -32.95 -10.86
N ARG A 17 7.65 -33.48 -9.77
CA ARG A 17 7.02 -34.80 -9.75
C ARG A 17 5.70 -34.85 -10.54
N ALA A 18 4.87 -33.81 -10.44
CA ALA A 18 3.66 -33.70 -11.24
C ALA A 18 3.98 -33.62 -12.74
N LEU A 19 4.98 -32.81 -13.11
CA LEU A 19 5.47 -32.67 -14.48
C LEU A 19 6.10 -33.98 -15.00
N PHE A 20 6.89 -34.68 -14.17
CA PHE A 20 7.41 -36.01 -14.50
C PHE A 20 6.29 -37.01 -14.81
N ASN A 21 5.28 -37.09 -13.94
CA ASN A 21 4.13 -37.99 -14.10
C ASN A 21 3.26 -37.67 -15.33
N GLN A 22 3.26 -36.43 -15.81
CA GLN A 22 2.58 -36.06 -17.07
C GLN A 22 3.42 -36.36 -18.32
N LEU A 23 4.75 -36.23 -18.23
CA LEU A 23 5.64 -36.31 -19.39
C LEU A 23 6.27 -37.68 -19.63
N PHE A 24 6.40 -38.54 -18.63
CA PHE A 24 7.25 -39.75 -18.71
C PHE A 24 6.88 -40.69 -19.87
N THR A 25 5.59 -40.79 -20.22
CA THR A 25 5.09 -41.62 -21.34
C THR A 25 5.60 -41.17 -22.71
N GLY A 26 6.04 -39.92 -22.85
CA GLY A 26 6.58 -39.34 -24.08
C GLY A 26 8.09 -39.57 -24.29
N PHE A 27 8.77 -40.28 -23.40
CA PHE A 27 10.21 -40.53 -23.41
C PHE A 27 10.53 -42.02 -23.30
N ARG A 28 11.62 -42.48 -23.93
CA ARG A 28 11.99 -43.90 -23.95
C ARG A 28 12.46 -44.38 -22.57
N HIS A 29 13.19 -43.52 -21.87
CA HIS A 29 13.65 -43.74 -20.51
C HIS A 29 13.40 -42.50 -19.67
N SER A 30 13.08 -42.69 -18.40
CA SER A 30 12.82 -41.59 -17.47
C SER A 30 13.34 -41.92 -16.07
N CYS A 31 13.83 -40.92 -15.35
CA CYS A 31 14.36 -41.08 -14.00
C CYS A 31 14.03 -39.88 -13.13
N PHE A 32 13.51 -40.15 -11.92
CA PHE A 32 13.42 -39.20 -10.83
C PHE A 32 14.49 -39.53 -9.78
N MET A 33 15.38 -38.58 -9.50
CA MET A 33 16.49 -38.71 -8.58
C MET A 33 16.51 -37.54 -7.60
N GLY A 34 16.71 -37.84 -6.32
CA GLY A 34 16.84 -36.86 -5.23
C GLY A 34 17.68 -37.48 -4.12
N ASN A 35 18.06 -36.68 -3.12
CA ASN A 35 19.21 -36.97 -2.22
C ASN A 35 20.48 -37.24 -3.04
N ILE A 36 21.00 -36.17 -3.65
CA ILE A 36 22.23 -36.19 -4.43
C ILE A 36 23.34 -35.72 -3.49
N ASP A 37 24.25 -36.62 -3.13
CA ASP A 37 25.33 -36.36 -2.17
C ASP A 37 26.68 -36.72 -2.80
N VAL A 38 27.58 -35.74 -2.86
CA VAL A 38 28.91 -35.86 -3.49
C VAL A 38 29.95 -35.45 -2.45
N ASN A 39 30.65 -36.45 -1.90
CA ASN A 39 31.70 -36.25 -0.89
C ASN A 39 33.07 -36.78 -1.34
N ASN A 40 33.10 -37.75 -2.26
CA ASN A 40 34.33 -38.39 -2.75
C ASN A 40 34.11 -39.10 -4.11
N TYR A 41 35.18 -39.64 -4.70
CA TYR A 41 35.13 -40.32 -6.00
C TYR A 41 34.15 -41.51 -6.04
N ASP A 42 34.09 -42.29 -4.96
CA ASP A 42 33.15 -43.43 -4.86
C ASP A 42 31.68 -42.97 -4.83
N SER A 43 31.38 -41.83 -4.19
CA SER A 43 30.03 -41.25 -4.23
C SER A 43 29.61 -40.83 -5.64
N LYS A 44 30.55 -40.30 -6.45
CA LYS A 44 30.30 -39.95 -7.86
C LYS A 44 29.96 -41.20 -8.69
N LEU A 45 30.74 -42.27 -8.53
CA LEU A 45 30.45 -43.56 -9.16
C LEU A 45 29.12 -44.17 -8.67
N ARG A 46 28.77 -44.04 -7.39
CA ARG A 46 27.47 -44.48 -6.87
C ARG A 46 26.31 -43.70 -7.48
N LEU A 47 26.43 -42.38 -7.63
CA LEU A 47 25.43 -41.55 -8.29
C LEU A 47 25.25 -41.91 -9.77
N HIS A 48 26.35 -42.17 -10.50
CA HIS A 48 26.31 -42.68 -11.88
C HIS A 48 25.57 -44.02 -11.95
N ASN A 49 25.89 -44.97 -11.07
CA ASN A 49 25.22 -46.27 -10.99
C ASN A 49 23.72 -46.11 -10.64
N MET A 50 23.37 -45.23 -9.70
CA MET A 50 21.97 -44.95 -9.33
C MET A 50 21.16 -44.31 -10.47
N LEU A 51 21.76 -43.41 -11.25
CA LEU A 51 21.10 -42.79 -12.39
C LEU A 51 20.87 -43.83 -13.50
N LEU A 52 21.92 -44.54 -13.92
CA LEU A 52 21.85 -45.47 -15.04
C LEU A 52 21.02 -46.71 -14.72
N SER A 53 21.11 -47.28 -13.52
CA SER A 53 20.25 -48.40 -13.08
C SER A 53 18.75 -48.05 -13.12
N LYS A 54 18.38 -46.82 -12.75
CA LYS A 54 17.00 -46.31 -12.86
C LYS A 54 16.56 -46.06 -14.29
N ILE A 55 17.41 -45.47 -15.13
CA ILE A 55 17.09 -45.18 -16.54
C ILE A 55 16.96 -46.48 -17.35
N LEU A 56 17.80 -47.47 -17.08
CA LEU A 56 17.92 -48.71 -17.86
C LEU A 56 17.19 -49.91 -17.23
N ASN A 57 16.60 -49.74 -16.04
CA ASN A 57 15.95 -50.79 -15.25
C ASN A 57 16.84 -52.02 -14.94
N GLN A 58 18.16 -51.83 -14.80
CA GLN A 58 19.12 -52.88 -14.44
C GLN A 58 19.75 -52.59 -13.07
N LYS A 59 19.48 -53.45 -12.08
CA LYS A 59 19.87 -53.21 -10.68
C LYS A 59 21.35 -53.50 -10.36
N ASP A 60 21.97 -54.42 -11.10
CA ASP A 60 23.30 -54.95 -10.79
C ASP A 60 24.42 -54.44 -11.72
N MET A 61 24.20 -53.28 -12.36
CA MET A 61 25.24 -52.63 -13.18
C MET A 61 26.45 -52.22 -12.32
N LYS A 62 27.65 -52.50 -12.83
CA LYS A 62 28.93 -52.02 -12.27
C LYS A 62 29.57 -51.05 -13.25
N ILE A 63 29.43 -49.75 -12.98
CA ILE A 63 30.17 -48.70 -13.67
C ILE A 63 31.55 -48.55 -13.04
N HIS A 64 32.58 -48.48 -13.89
CA HIS A 64 33.98 -48.34 -13.51
C HIS A 64 34.59 -46.97 -13.86
N HIS A 65 33.89 -46.13 -14.62
CA HIS A 65 34.36 -44.81 -15.09
C HIS A 65 33.26 -43.75 -15.10
N LEU A 66 33.63 -42.49 -14.85
CA LEU A 66 32.73 -41.34 -14.85
C LEU A 66 32.30 -40.87 -16.26
N GLY A 67 32.62 -41.63 -17.32
CA GLY A 67 32.14 -41.37 -18.69
C GLY A 67 30.89 -42.15 -19.09
N ALA A 68 30.43 -43.08 -18.25
CA ALA A 68 29.37 -44.03 -18.61
C ALA A 68 28.01 -43.36 -18.93
N ILE A 69 27.65 -42.26 -18.26
CA ILE A 69 26.40 -41.52 -18.54
C ILE A 69 26.39 -41.04 -19.99
N GLU A 70 27.47 -40.40 -20.44
CA GLU A 70 27.60 -39.91 -21.81
C GLU A 70 27.54 -41.06 -22.81
N GLU A 71 28.40 -42.08 -22.63
CA GLU A 71 28.53 -43.22 -23.53
C GLU A 71 27.20 -43.97 -23.74
N TRP A 72 26.39 -44.11 -22.70
CA TRP A 72 25.15 -44.91 -22.74
C TRP A 72 23.91 -44.08 -23.11
N LEU A 73 23.90 -42.75 -22.86
CA LEU A 73 22.73 -41.89 -23.06
C LEU A 73 22.83 -40.91 -24.25
N ARG A 74 24.02 -40.72 -24.86
CA ARG A 74 24.24 -39.81 -26.01
C ARG A 74 23.26 -40.00 -27.16
N ASN A 75 22.74 -41.21 -27.37
CA ASN A 75 21.77 -41.53 -28.42
C ASN A 75 20.35 -41.83 -27.90
N GLN A 76 20.08 -41.69 -26.60
CA GLN A 76 18.79 -41.98 -26.00
C GLN A 76 18.00 -40.71 -25.70
N ARG A 77 16.70 -40.71 -26.03
CA ARG A 77 15.78 -39.63 -25.66
C ARG A 77 15.24 -39.85 -24.24
N VAL A 78 15.77 -39.11 -23.28
CA VAL A 78 15.54 -39.31 -21.83
C VAL A 78 14.84 -38.12 -21.15
N LEU A 79 14.09 -38.43 -20.09
CA LEU A 79 13.54 -37.44 -19.14
C LEU A 79 14.18 -37.64 -17.76
N ILE A 80 15.01 -36.71 -17.32
CA ILE A 80 15.70 -36.78 -16.02
C ILE A 80 15.23 -35.63 -15.13
N VAL A 81 14.86 -35.95 -13.89
CA VAL A 81 14.64 -34.98 -12.82
C VAL A 81 15.70 -35.17 -11.74
N LEU A 82 16.47 -34.11 -11.48
CA LEU A 82 17.43 -34.00 -10.38
C LEU A 82 16.83 -33.07 -9.32
N ASP A 83 16.47 -33.63 -8.17
CA ASP A 83 15.68 -32.96 -7.13
C ASP A 83 16.53 -32.59 -5.90
N ASP A 84 16.39 -31.35 -5.46
CA ASP A 84 17.10 -30.67 -4.36
C ASP A 84 18.63 -30.63 -4.51
N VAL A 85 19.12 -30.31 -5.70
CA VAL A 85 20.54 -30.00 -5.97
C VAL A 85 20.95 -28.75 -5.17
N ASP A 86 22.04 -28.86 -4.41
CA ASP A 86 22.54 -27.78 -3.55
C ASP A 86 24.02 -27.43 -3.74
N ASP A 87 24.73 -28.15 -4.62
CA ASP A 87 26.07 -27.78 -5.10
C ASP A 87 26.24 -27.95 -6.63
N LEU A 88 27.20 -27.23 -7.21
CA LEU A 88 27.53 -27.30 -8.64
C LEU A 88 28.16 -28.64 -9.03
N GLU A 89 28.99 -29.25 -8.18
CA GLU A 89 29.68 -30.51 -8.50
C GLU A 89 28.68 -31.66 -8.70
N GLN A 90 27.57 -31.65 -7.96
CA GLN A 90 26.47 -32.60 -8.12
C GLN A 90 25.86 -32.57 -9.53
N LEU A 91 25.70 -31.35 -10.07
CA LEU A 91 25.11 -31.14 -11.39
C LEU A 91 26.12 -31.49 -12.50
N GLU A 92 27.39 -31.09 -12.34
CA GLU A 92 28.46 -31.48 -13.24
C GLU A 92 28.71 -33.00 -13.28
N VAL A 93 28.58 -33.69 -12.14
CA VAL A 93 28.75 -35.16 -12.08
C VAL A 93 27.63 -35.87 -12.85
N LEU A 94 26.38 -35.40 -12.76
CA LEU A 94 25.21 -36.11 -13.32
C LEU A 94 24.82 -35.65 -14.72
N ALA A 95 25.10 -34.39 -15.08
CA ALA A 95 24.61 -33.76 -16.30
C ALA A 95 25.51 -32.59 -16.76
N LYS A 96 26.84 -32.77 -16.77
CA LYS A 96 27.81 -31.73 -17.15
C LYS A 96 27.45 -30.98 -18.45
N GLU A 97 27.06 -31.73 -19.46
CA GLU A 97 26.96 -31.25 -20.82
C GLU A 97 25.68 -31.72 -21.50
N SER A 98 25.09 -30.87 -22.33
CA SER A 98 23.83 -31.22 -23.03
C SER A 98 23.99 -32.35 -24.06
N PHE A 99 25.21 -32.56 -24.59
CA PHE A 99 25.52 -33.63 -25.55
C PHE A 99 25.65 -35.02 -24.92
N TRP A 100 25.60 -35.14 -23.59
CA TRP A 100 25.50 -36.44 -22.89
C TRP A 100 24.18 -37.16 -23.15
N PHE A 101 23.18 -36.48 -23.74
CA PHE A 101 21.82 -36.99 -23.92
C PHE A 101 21.36 -36.83 -25.37
N GLY A 102 20.58 -37.80 -25.86
CA GLY A 102 20.11 -37.79 -27.25
C GLY A 102 19.12 -36.66 -27.57
N PRO A 103 18.94 -36.33 -28.87
CA PRO A 103 18.04 -35.27 -29.31
C PRO A 103 16.62 -35.40 -28.75
N GLY A 104 16.05 -34.27 -28.33
CA GLY A 104 14.71 -34.23 -27.73
C GLY A 104 14.64 -34.67 -26.27
N SER A 105 15.77 -34.92 -25.60
CA SER A 105 15.85 -35.15 -24.15
C SER A 105 15.49 -33.91 -23.33
N ARG A 106 15.15 -34.13 -22.04
CA ARG A 106 14.86 -33.07 -21.07
C ARG A 106 15.46 -33.43 -19.71
N VAL A 107 16.30 -32.53 -19.20
CA VAL A 107 16.82 -32.56 -17.82
C VAL A 107 16.20 -31.39 -17.07
N ILE A 108 15.56 -31.68 -15.95
CA ILE A 108 14.90 -30.74 -15.04
C ILE A 108 15.66 -30.80 -13.70
N VAL A 109 16.03 -29.64 -13.17
CA VAL A 109 16.83 -29.52 -11.93
C VAL A 109 16.05 -28.69 -10.92
N THR A 110 15.81 -29.18 -9.71
CA THR A 110 15.21 -28.39 -8.62
C THR A 110 16.29 -28.00 -7.60
N LEU A 111 16.27 -26.74 -7.14
CA LEU A 111 17.32 -26.19 -6.28
C LEU A 111 16.88 -24.93 -5.52
N LYS A 112 17.72 -24.53 -4.55
CA LYS A 112 17.50 -23.33 -3.70
C LYS A 112 18.40 -22.15 -4.09
N ASP A 113 19.61 -22.39 -4.60
CA ASP A 113 20.58 -21.34 -4.93
C ASP A 113 20.68 -21.05 -6.43
N LYS A 114 20.14 -19.90 -6.86
CA LYS A 114 20.10 -19.50 -8.28
C LYS A 114 21.49 -19.44 -8.93
N LYS A 115 22.56 -19.23 -8.16
CA LYS A 115 23.93 -19.12 -8.70
C LYS A 115 24.39 -20.43 -9.35
N ILE A 116 23.93 -21.59 -8.88
CA ILE A 116 24.30 -22.91 -9.44
C ILE A 116 23.82 -23.03 -10.88
N LEU A 117 22.58 -22.62 -11.17
CA LEU A 117 22.03 -22.62 -12.53
C LEU A 117 22.82 -21.72 -13.47
N MET A 118 23.20 -20.52 -13.00
CA MET A 118 23.99 -19.58 -13.81
C MET A 118 25.41 -20.10 -14.06
N ALA A 119 26.07 -20.68 -13.05
CA ALA A 119 27.40 -21.24 -13.17
C ALA A 119 27.45 -22.41 -14.18
N HIS A 120 26.39 -23.23 -14.22
CA HIS A 120 26.23 -24.33 -15.18
C HIS A 120 25.64 -23.87 -16.55
N GLY A 121 25.45 -22.56 -16.77
CA GLY A 121 24.92 -22.03 -18.05
C GLY A 121 23.45 -22.38 -18.35
N ILE A 122 22.64 -22.70 -17.33
CA ILE A 122 21.22 -23.00 -17.51
C ILE A 122 20.40 -21.71 -17.52
N ASN A 123 19.99 -21.30 -18.72
CA ASN A 123 19.22 -20.07 -18.94
C ASN A 123 17.69 -20.23 -18.79
N ASP A 124 17.14 -21.43 -19.03
CA ASP A 124 15.71 -21.73 -18.89
C ASP A 124 15.36 -21.92 -17.40
N ILE A 125 15.06 -20.83 -16.69
CA ILE A 125 14.79 -20.85 -15.24
C ILE A 125 13.32 -20.50 -14.95
N TYR A 126 12.60 -21.43 -14.31
CA TYR A 126 11.27 -21.21 -13.75
C TYR A 126 11.38 -20.87 -12.25
N HIS A 127 10.95 -19.67 -11.87
CA HIS A 127 10.77 -19.30 -10.46
C HIS A 127 9.40 -19.79 -9.97
N VAL A 128 9.37 -20.44 -8.81
CA VAL A 128 8.13 -20.86 -8.16
C VAL A 128 7.64 -19.76 -7.23
N ASP A 129 6.65 -19.00 -7.70
CA ASP A 129 5.96 -17.99 -6.89
C ASP A 129 5.05 -18.62 -5.82
N TYR A 130 4.70 -17.81 -4.82
CA TYR A 130 3.73 -18.21 -3.79
C TYR A 130 2.31 -18.34 -4.38
N PRO A 131 1.49 -19.30 -3.90
CA PRO A 131 0.09 -19.38 -4.29
C PRO A 131 -0.66 -18.13 -3.86
N SER A 132 -1.68 -17.74 -4.63
CA SER A 132 -2.59 -16.66 -4.23
C SER A 132 -3.30 -17.02 -2.92
N GLN A 133 -3.73 -16.01 -2.14
CA GLN A 133 -4.36 -16.23 -0.82
C GLN A 133 -5.57 -17.19 -0.89
N LYS A 134 -6.34 -17.17 -1.99
CA LYS A 134 -7.42 -18.14 -2.26
C LYS A 134 -6.89 -19.58 -2.39
N LYS A 135 -5.78 -19.79 -3.12
CA LYS A 135 -5.16 -21.11 -3.28
C LYS A 135 -4.40 -21.56 -2.04
N ALA A 136 -3.84 -20.64 -1.28
CA ALA A 136 -3.25 -20.91 0.03
C ALA A 136 -4.30 -21.41 1.04
N LEU A 137 -5.46 -20.74 1.10
CA LEU A 137 -6.61 -21.20 1.88
C LEU A 137 -7.09 -22.59 1.46
N GLU A 138 -7.22 -22.86 0.15
CA GLU A 138 -7.58 -24.18 -0.37
C GLU A 138 -6.57 -25.28 0.07
N ILE A 139 -5.25 -25.02 0.01
CA ILE A 139 -4.20 -25.95 0.47
C ILE A 139 -4.30 -26.21 1.98
N PHE A 140 -4.60 -25.17 2.76
CA PHE A 140 -4.80 -25.29 4.20
C PHE A 140 -6.05 -26.12 4.52
N CYS A 141 -7.19 -25.81 3.91
CA CYS A 141 -8.46 -26.51 4.12
C CYS A 141 -8.40 -27.99 3.70
N LEU A 142 -7.69 -28.31 2.62
CA LEU A 142 -7.44 -29.72 2.22
C LEU A 142 -6.64 -30.49 3.28
N SER A 143 -5.86 -29.79 4.11
CA SER A 143 -5.10 -30.39 5.21
C SER A 143 -5.94 -30.47 6.49
N ALA A 144 -6.61 -29.37 6.87
CA ALA A 144 -7.34 -29.21 8.13
C ALA A 144 -8.76 -29.80 8.15
N PHE A 145 -9.46 -29.82 7.00
CA PHE A 145 -10.85 -30.27 6.88
C PHE A 145 -11.04 -31.39 5.84
N LYS A 146 -10.00 -31.71 5.04
CA LYS A 146 -10.06 -32.63 3.87
C LYS A 146 -11.01 -32.18 2.75
N GLN A 147 -11.38 -30.90 2.74
CA GLN A 147 -12.23 -30.26 1.72
C GLN A 147 -11.58 -28.95 1.24
N SER A 148 -12.03 -28.39 0.11
CA SER A 148 -11.42 -27.22 -0.52
C SER A 148 -11.77 -25.87 0.13
N SER A 149 -12.72 -25.84 1.06
CA SER A 149 -13.20 -24.66 1.79
C SER A 149 -13.14 -24.87 3.31
N PRO A 150 -13.11 -23.80 4.12
CA PRO A 150 -13.35 -23.92 5.56
C PRO A 150 -14.73 -24.51 5.85
N GLN A 151 -14.91 -25.04 7.06
CA GLN A 151 -16.22 -25.32 7.63
C GLN A 151 -16.82 -24.04 8.20
N ASP A 152 -18.16 -23.96 8.24
CA ASP A 152 -18.89 -22.79 8.74
C ASP A 152 -18.44 -22.42 10.17
N GLY A 153 -18.08 -21.16 10.38
CA GLY A 153 -17.53 -20.63 11.64
C GLY A 153 -16.00 -20.58 11.71
N PHE A 154 -15.29 -21.37 10.89
CA PHE A 154 -13.82 -21.40 10.88
C PHE A 154 -13.17 -20.42 9.88
N GLU A 155 -13.95 -19.62 9.13
CA GLU A 155 -13.45 -18.82 8.00
C GLU A 155 -12.44 -17.76 8.43
N GLU A 156 -12.65 -17.11 9.58
CA GLU A 156 -11.73 -16.10 10.10
C GLU A 156 -10.45 -16.73 10.64
N LEU A 157 -10.57 -17.81 11.42
CA LEU A 157 -9.43 -18.55 11.97
C LEU A 157 -8.56 -19.14 10.86
N ALA A 158 -9.17 -19.79 9.86
CA ALA A 158 -8.47 -20.35 8.71
C ALA A 158 -7.72 -19.26 7.92
N ARG A 159 -8.33 -18.09 7.71
CA ARG A 159 -7.68 -16.94 7.06
C ARG A 159 -6.47 -16.44 7.87
N LYS A 160 -6.63 -16.32 9.19
CA LYS A 160 -5.56 -15.89 10.10
C LYS A 160 -4.38 -16.88 10.10
N VAL A 161 -4.65 -18.20 10.10
CA VAL A 161 -3.60 -19.23 9.98
C VAL A 161 -2.86 -19.12 8.63
N VAL A 162 -3.58 -18.89 7.53
CA VAL A 162 -2.98 -18.72 6.19
C VAL A 162 -2.06 -17.50 6.14
N GLU A 163 -2.47 -16.39 6.75
CA GLU A 163 -1.67 -15.16 6.86
C GLU A 163 -0.40 -15.38 7.70
N LEU A 164 -0.50 -16.05 8.86
CA LEU A 164 0.66 -16.44 9.67
C LEU A 164 1.63 -17.36 8.90
N CYS A 165 1.10 -18.28 8.09
CA CYS A 165 1.89 -19.17 7.23
C CYS A 165 2.50 -18.49 5.99
N GLY A 166 2.15 -17.22 5.70
CA GLY A 166 2.69 -16.46 4.57
C GLY A 166 2.39 -17.05 3.18
N ASN A 167 1.32 -17.83 3.07
CA ASN A 167 1.00 -18.64 1.88
C ASN A 167 2.01 -19.76 1.54
N LEU A 168 2.98 -20.12 2.41
CA LEU A 168 3.96 -21.17 2.11
C LEU A 168 3.31 -22.58 2.12
N PRO A 169 3.26 -23.34 1.00
CA PRO A 169 2.54 -24.62 0.93
C PRO A 169 2.94 -25.67 1.97
N LEU A 170 4.24 -25.78 2.30
CA LEU A 170 4.69 -26.69 3.35
C LEU A 170 4.11 -26.32 4.71
N ALA A 171 4.13 -25.03 5.08
CA ALA A 171 3.64 -24.57 6.37
C ALA A 171 2.13 -24.76 6.48
N LEU A 172 1.38 -24.34 5.45
CA LEU A 172 -0.06 -24.53 5.35
C LEU A 172 -0.46 -26.01 5.53
N ARG A 173 0.32 -26.94 4.96
CA ARG A 173 0.08 -28.38 5.13
C ARG A 173 0.45 -28.92 6.50
N VAL A 174 1.58 -28.49 7.07
CA VAL A 174 2.03 -28.95 8.40
C VAL A 174 1.10 -28.44 9.49
N VAL A 175 0.85 -27.13 9.52
CA VAL A 175 -0.05 -26.47 10.46
C VAL A 175 -1.50 -26.93 10.24
N GLY A 176 -1.97 -26.98 8.99
CA GLY A 176 -3.29 -27.54 8.69
C GLY A 176 -3.43 -29.02 9.08
N SER A 177 -2.36 -29.79 9.22
CA SER A 177 -2.46 -31.16 9.74
C SER A 177 -2.51 -31.25 11.26
N SER A 178 -2.09 -30.23 12.03
CA SER A 178 -2.22 -30.25 13.50
C SER A 178 -3.66 -29.96 13.92
N PHE A 179 -4.30 -29.00 13.25
CA PHE A 179 -5.70 -28.61 13.46
C PHE A 179 -6.76 -29.66 13.04
N TYR A 180 -6.36 -30.80 12.47
CA TYR A 180 -7.30 -31.77 11.89
C TYR A 180 -8.11 -32.50 12.97
N GLY A 181 -9.42 -32.24 13.01
CA GLY A 181 -10.35 -32.85 13.96
C GLY A 181 -10.49 -32.11 15.30
N GLU A 182 -9.87 -30.93 15.43
CA GLU A 182 -9.97 -30.07 16.62
C GLU A 182 -11.15 -29.10 16.55
N SER A 183 -11.64 -28.68 17.72
CA SER A 183 -12.72 -27.71 17.90
C SER A 183 -12.26 -26.25 17.73
N GLU A 184 -13.20 -25.32 17.56
CA GLU A 184 -12.89 -23.89 17.36
C GLU A 184 -12.09 -23.27 18.52
N ASP A 185 -12.37 -23.65 19.77
CA ASP A 185 -11.64 -23.13 20.93
C ASP A 185 -10.23 -23.72 21.05
N GLU A 186 -10.03 -24.98 20.67
CA GLU A 186 -8.69 -25.58 20.53
C GLU A 186 -7.88 -24.88 19.44
N TRP A 187 -8.52 -24.54 18.32
CA TRP A 187 -7.89 -23.77 17.25
C TRP A 187 -7.40 -22.40 17.75
N ARG A 188 -8.21 -21.69 18.53
CA ARG A 188 -7.86 -20.39 19.13
C ARG A 188 -6.67 -20.50 20.08
N LEU A 189 -6.57 -21.59 20.86
CA LEU A 189 -5.43 -21.85 21.74
C LEU A 189 -4.15 -22.17 20.96
N GLN A 190 -4.22 -23.01 19.92
CA GLN A 190 -3.06 -23.34 19.08
C GLN A 190 -2.57 -22.16 18.24
N LEU A 191 -3.48 -21.28 17.78
CA LEU A 191 -3.13 -20.05 17.06
C LEU A 191 -2.12 -19.18 17.83
N TYR A 192 -2.29 -19.02 19.14
CA TYR A 192 -1.32 -18.31 19.99
C TYR A 192 0.05 -19.03 20.07
N GLY A 193 0.04 -20.36 20.03
CA GLY A 193 1.24 -21.19 19.93
C GLY A 193 2.01 -20.94 18.61
N ILE A 194 1.31 -20.86 17.49
CA ILE A 194 1.88 -20.64 16.14
C ILE A 194 2.35 -19.19 15.94
N GLU A 195 1.67 -18.21 16.55
CA GLU A 195 2.12 -16.81 16.57
C GLU A 195 3.48 -16.67 17.29
N THR A 196 3.69 -17.44 18.35
CA THR A 196 4.88 -17.35 19.21
C THR A 196 6.00 -18.31 18.83
N ASN A 197 5.69 -19.47 18.23
CA ASN A 197 6.66 -20.50 17.89
C ASN A 197 6.40 -21.15 16.53
N LEU A 198 7.47 -21.36 15.77
CA LEU A 198 7.49 -22.16 14.55
C LEU A 198 7.40 -23.66 14.89
N ASP A 199 6.62 -24.42 14.14
CA ASP A 199 6.61 -25.89 14.26
C ASP A 199 7.98 -26.49 13.89
N ARG A 200 8.41 -27.52 14.64
CA ARG A 200 9.74 -28.15 14.48
C ARG A 200 10.03 -28.68 13.07
N LYS A 201 9.02 -29.15 12.32
CA LYS A 201 9.20 -29.63 10.94
C LYS A 201 9.41 -28.47 9.98
N ILE A 202 8.69 -27.37 10.18
CA ILE A 202 8.86 -26.13 9.40
C ILE A 202 10.23 -25.51 9.72
N GLU A 203 10.55 -25.39 11.01
CA GLU A 203 11.84 -24.90 11.52
C GLU A 203 13.01 -25.66 10.87
N HIS A 204 13.01 -26.99 10.93
CA HIS A 204 14.07 -27.80 10.34
C HIS A 204 14.25 -27.55 8.83
N VAL A 205 13.15 -27.53 8.05
CA VAL A 205 13.23 -27.33 6.59
C VAL A 205 13.70 -25.92 6.20
N LEU A 206 13.32 -24.89 6.96
CA LEU A 206 13.78 -23.53 6.72
C LEU A 206 15.24 -23.31 7.20
N ARG A 207 15.62 -23.94 8.32
CA ARG A 207 16.93 -23.80 8.97
C ARG A 207 18.10 -24.31 8.11
N VAL A 208 17.91 -25.36 7.31
CA VAL A 208 18.95 -25.89 6.39
C VAL A 208 19.55 -24.80 5.48
N GLY A 209 18.76 -23.81 5.07
CA GLY A 209 19.26 -22.68 4.26
C GLY A 209 20.11 -21.68 5.06
N TYR A 210 19.79 -21.50 6.34
CA TYR A 210 20.49 -20.60 7.28
C TYR A 210 21.80 -21.20 7.80
N ASP A 211 21.81 -22.49 8.15
CA ASP A 211 23.00 -23.18 8.67
C ASP A 211 24.15 -23.23 7.65
N LYS A 212 23.84 -23.17 6.35
CA LYS A 212 24.80 -23.13 5.24
C LYS A 212 25.31 -21.72 4.88
N LEU A 213 25.00 -20.70 5.68
CA LEU A 213 25.51 -19.34 5.50
C LEU A 213 26.82 -19.13 6.28
N LEU A 214 27.68 -18.24 5.76
CA LEU A 214 28.80 -17.68 6.53
C LEU A 214 28.27 -16.93 7.76
N GLU A 215 28.99 -16.95 8.88
CA GLU A 215 28.60 -16.30 10.15
C GLU A 215 28.19 -14.83 9.99
N LYS A 216 28.92 -14.05 9.17
CA LYS A 216 28.55 -12.65 8.86
C LYS A 216 27.20 -12.53 8.15
N HIS A 217 26.86 -13.48 7.25
CA HIS A 217 25.58 -13.49 6.55
C HIS A 217 24.45 -14.04 7.44
N GLN A 218 24.75 -14.96 8.36
CA GLN A 218 23.84 -15.38 9.43
C GLN A 218 23.47 -14.18 10.31
N SER A 219 24.46 -13.43 10.81
CA SER A 219 24.22 -12.23 11.61
C SER A 219 23.41 -11.18 10.84
N LEU A 220 23.69 -10.96 9.55
CA LEU A 220 22.89 -10.09 8.69
C LEU A 220 21.43 -10.57 8.56
N PHE A 221 21.20 -11.89 8.40
CA PHE A 221 19.86 -12.48 8.38
C PHE A 221 19.09 -12.19 9.69
N LEU A 222 19.75 -12.32 10.85
CA LEU A 222 19.14 -11.98 12.15
C LEU A 222 18.80 -10.48 12.28
N HIS A 223 19.68 -9.58 11.82
CA HIS A 223 19.40 -8.15 11.79
C HIS A 223 18.16 -7.83 10.94
N ILE A 224 18.00 -8.47 9.77
CA ILE A 224 16.82 -8.29 8.91
C ILE A 224 15.57 -8.85 9.60
N ALA A 225 15.64 -10.05 10.19
CA ALA A 225 14.52 -10.67 10.89
C ALA A 225 14.01 -9.84 12.09
N CYS A 226 14.91 -9.21 12.84
CA CYS A 226 14.57 -8.44 14.04
C CYS A 226 14.24 -6.96 13.76
N PHE A 227 14.94 -6.28 12.84
CA PHE A 227 14.89 -4.81 12.72
C PHE A 227 14.59 -4.25 11.32
N PHE A 228 14.94 -4.97 10.25
CA PHE A 228 15.02 -4.39 8.90
C PHE A 228 14.22 -5.14 7.81
N ASN A 229 13.22 -5.94 8.18
CA ASN A 229 12.29 -6.48 7.20
C ASN A 229 11.44 -5.36 6.59
N HIS A 230 11.23 -5.41 5.27
CA HIS A 230 10.54 -4.41 4.43
C HIS A 230 11.30 -3.09 4.16
N GLU A 231 12.51 -2.92 4.70
CA GLU A 231 13.33 -1.72 4.50
C GLU A 231 14.09 -1.71 3.16
N SER A 232 14.56 -0.53 2.71
CA SER A 232 15.38 -0.44 1.49
C SER A 232 16.82 -0.93 1.69
N VAL A 233 17.44 -1.47 0.64
CA VAL A 233 18.84 -1.93 0.65
C VAL A 233 19.80 -0.82 1.12
N ASP A 234 19.57 0.42 0.67
CA ASP A 234 20.37 1.59 1.07
C ASP A 234 20.19 1.94 2.55
N TYR A 235 18.99 1.76 3.10
CA TYR A 235 18.72 1.95 4.52
C TYR A 235 19.45 0.89 5.36
N VAL A 236 19.31 -0.39 5.03
CA VAL A 236 20.01 -1.49 5.73
C VAL A 236 21.53 -1.27 5.68
N SER A 237 22.06 -0.92 4.51
CA SER A 237 23.49 -0.63 4.32
C SER A 237 23.93 0.58 5.15
N THR A 238 23.13 1.65 5.19
CA THR A 238 23.40 2.81 6.06
C THR A 238 23.42 2.38 7.53
N MET A 239 22.39 1.68 8.00
CA MET A 239 22.21 1.30 9.41
C MET A 239 23.22 0.25 9.91
N LEU A 240 23.90 -0.46 9.00
CA LEU A 240 24.93 -1.45 9.30
C LEU A 240 26.33 -1.09 8.78
N ALA A 241 26.54 0.15 8.28
CA ALA A 241 27.82 0.63 7.75
C ALA A 241 29.04 0.53 8.70
N ASP A 242 28.83 0.50 10.02
CA ASP A 242 29.88 0.37 11.05
C ASP A 242 30.10 -1.09 11.50
N SER A 243 29.56 -2.06 10.76
CA SER A 243 29.64 -3.48 11.05
C SER A 243 30.52 -4.20 10.03
N THR A 244 31.09 -5.35 10.44
CA THR A 244 31.90 -6.23 9.58
C THR A 244 31.06 -7.14 8.68
N LEU A 245 29.76 -6.86 8.52
CA LEU A 245 28.77 -7.80 7.96
C LEU A 245 28.75 -7.91 6.44
N ASP A 246 29.47 -7.04 5.71
CA ASP A 246 29.55 -7.05 4.23
C ASP A 246 28.14 -7.04 3.60
N VAL A 247 27.36 -6.01 3.96
CA VAL A 247 25.90 -5.96 3.78
C VAL A 247 25.46 -6.19 2.34
N GLU A 248 26.14 -5.59 1.36
CA GLU A 248 25.75 -5.68 -0.05
C GLU A 248 25.91 -7.11 -0.60
N ASN A 249 27.05 -7.75 -0.34
CA ASN A 249 27.34 -9.13 -0.72
C ASN A 249 26.50 -10.14 0.08
N GLY A 250 26.27 -9.84 1.36
CA GLY A 250 25.37 -10.60 2.22
C GLY A 250 23.93 -10.61 1.69
N LEU A 251 23.37 -9.44 1.36
CA LEU A 251 22.03 -9.34 0.76
C LEU A 251 21.94 -10.07 -0.58
N LYS A 252 22.95 -9.92 -1.46
CA LYS A 252 23.03 -10.69 -2.73
C LYS A 252 23.07 -12.21 -2.48
N THR A 253 23.74 -12.66 -1.42
CA THR A 253 23.85 -14.08 -1.06
C THR A 253 22.55 -14.62 -0.44
N LEU A 254 21.92 -13.87 0.46
CA LEU A 254 20.61 -14.22 1.03
C LEU A 254 19.53 -14.28 -0.05
N ALA A 255 19.56 -13.37 -1.03
CA ALA A 255 18.64 -13.37 -2.17
C ALA A 255 18.87 -14.56 -3.12
N ALA A 256 20.13 -14.89 -3.43
CA ALA A 256 20.46 -16.04 -4.27
C ALA A 256 19.96 -17.38 -3.68
N LYS A 257 20.04 -17.54 -2.35
CA LYS A 257 19.54 -18.70 -1.60
C LYS A 257 18.04 -18.65 -1.24
N SER A 258 17.28 -17.69 -1.79
CA SER A 258 15.85 -17.47 -1.51
C SER A 258 15.49 -17.30 -0.02
N LEU A 259 16.40 -16.76 0.79
CA LEU A 259 16.16 -16.43 2.21
C LEU A 259 15.59 -15.01 2.40
N VAL A 260 15.84 -14.12 1.45
CA VAL A 260 15.16 -12.83 1.30
C VAL A 260 14.83 -12.60 -0.17
N HIS A 261 13.90 -11.71 -0.45
CA HIS A 261 13.56 -11.23 -1.78
C HIS A 261 13.78 -9.73 -1.84
N ILE A 262 14.61 -9.25 -2.77
CA ILE A 262 14.78 -7.81 -3.02
C ILE A 262 13.80 -7.40 -4.11
N SER A 263 12.91 -6.45 -3.84
CA SER A 263 11.93 -5.99 -4.83
C SER A 263 12.59 -5.19 -5.97
N THR A 264 11.85 -5.02 -7.06
CA THR A 264 12.20 -4.09 -8.16
C THR A 264 12.42 -2.64 -7.70
N HIS A 265 11.90 -2.28 -6.53
CA HIS A 265 12.07 -0.97 -5.88
C HIS A 265 13.18 -0.98 -4.79
N GLY A 266 14.01 -2.02 -4.73
CA GLY A 266 15.12 -2.12 -3.77
C GLY A 266 14.72 -2.39 -2.33
N LEU A 267 13.52 -2.91 -2.06
CA LEU A 267 13.07 -3.26 -0.70
C LEU A 267 13.41 -4.71 -0.36
N VAL A 268 14.05 -4.93 0.79
CA VAL A 268 14.36 -6.24 1.35
C VAL A 268 13.11 -6.82 1.99
N ARG A 269 12.63 -7.97 1.50
CA ARG A 269 11.47 -8.68 2.05
C ARG A 269 11.87 -10.08 2.50
N MET A 270 11.76 -10.34 3.78
CA MET A 270 11.88 -11.67 4.39
C MET A 270 10.47 -12.24 4.60
N HIS A 271 10.27 -13.50 4.23
CA HIS A 271 9.02 -14.22 4.46
C HIS A 271 8.74 -14.34 5.96
N CYS A 272 7.47 -14.23 6.41
CA CYS A 272 7.11 -14.25 7.84
C CYS A 272 7.69 -15.45 8.62
N LEU A 273 7.63 -16.66 8.05
CA LEU A 273 8.21 -17.86 8.67
C LEU A 273 9.75 -17.84 8.76
N LEU A 274 10.43 -17.19 7.81
CA LEU A 274 11.89 -16.98 7.88
C LEU A 274 12.23 -15.90 8.93
N GLN A 275 11.36 -14.89 9.08
CA GLN A 275 11.46 -13.91 10.14
C GLN A 275 11.24 -14.55 11.54
N GLN A 276 10.25 -15.45 11.67
CA GLN A 276 10.04 -16.25 12.88
C GLN A 276 11.25 -17.16 13.17
N LEU A 277 11.79 -17.87 12.17
CA LEU A 277 13.02 -18.65 12.32
C LEU A 277 14.18 -17.78 12.83
N GLY A 278 14.41 -16.60 12.25
CA GLY A 278 15.46 -15.70 12.71
C GLY A 278 15.28 -15.27 14.18
N ARG A 279 14.05 -14.95 14.60
CA ARG A 279 13.73 -14.64 16.00
C ARG A 279 13.94 -15.84 16.92
N GLN A 280 13.53 -17.05 16.52
CA GLN A 280 13.78 -18.27 17.30
C GLN A 280 15.27 -18.61 17.43
N VAL A 281 16.07 -18.40 16.39
CA VAL A 281 17.53 -18.56 16.46
C VAL A 281 18.13 -17.62 17.51
N VAL A 282 17.65 -16.37 17.61
CA VAL A 282 18.05 -15.44 18.68
C VAL A 282 17.62 -15.95 20.07
N VAL A 283 16.39 -16.47 20.22
CA VAL A 283 15.92 -17.08 21.48
C VAL A 283 16.80 -18.27 21.89
N GLN A 284 17.24 -19.08 20.94
CA GLN A 284 18.11 -20.25 21.17
C GLN A 284 19.56 -19.88 21.55
N GLN A 285 20.00 -18.62 21.38
CA GLN A 285 21.35 -18.17 21.81
C GLN A 285 21.55 -18.27 23.33
N SER A 286 20.48 -18.05 24.11
CA SER A 286 20.54 -18.18 25.57
C SER A 286 19.16 -18.32 26.20
N GLY A 287 19.05 -19.16 27.24
CA GLY A 287 17.87 -19.21 28.10
C GLY A 287 17.60 -17.90 28.85
N GLU A 288 18.63 -17.08 29.07
CA GLU A 288 18.50 -15.74 29.66
C GLU A 288 18.34 -14.68 28.57
N PRO A 289 17.20 -13.96 28.48
CA PRO A 289 17.00 -12.95 27.44
C PRO A 289 18.09 -11.86 27.46
N GLY A 290 18.53 -11.44 28.66
CA GLY A 290 19.58 -10.43 28.84
C GLY A 290 20.94 -10.74 28.20
N LYS A 291 21.19 -12.00 27.79
CA LYS A 291 22.43 -12.48 27.13
C LYS A 291 22.30 -12.68 25.61
N ARG A 292 21.12 -12.45 25.01
CA ARG A 292 20.86 -12.59 23.56
C ARG A 292 21.31 -11.36 22.78
N GLN A 293 21.49 -11.51 21.46
CA GLN A 293 21.86 -10.39 20.58
C GLN A 293 20.72 -9.39 20.32
N PHE A 294 19.48 -9.88 20.23
CA PHE A 294 18.30 -9.03 20.02
C PHE A 294 17.18 -9.38 20.98
N LEU A 295 16.38 -8.38 21.36
CA LEU A 295 15.16 -8.56 22.12
C LEU A 295 13.98 -7.96 21.35
N VAL A 296 12.96 -8.79 21.10
CA VAL A 296 11.75 -8.41 20.36
C VAL A 296 10.44 -8.77 21.09
N GLU A 297 10.51 -9.68 22.08
CA GLU A 297 9.33 -10.12 22.83
C GLU A 297 9.05 -9.21 24.03
N ALA A 298 7.89 -8.55 24.01
CA ALA A 298 7.56 -7.45 24.91
C ALA A 298 7.61 -7.84 26.40
N LYS A 299 7.22 -9.07 26.76
CA LYS A 299 7.31 -9.59 28.14
C LYS A 299 8.76 -9.77 28.59
N GLU A 300 9.60 -10.38 27.75
CA GLU A 300 11.03 -10.56 28.04
C GLU A 300 11.76 -9.22 28.14
N ILE A 301 11.46 -8.27 27.23
CA ILE A 301 12.05 -6.94 27.27
C ILE A 301 11.69 -6.23 28.58
N ARG A 302 10.41 -6.22 28.99
CA ARG A 302 9.98 -5.67 30.28
C ARG A 302 10.79 -6.27 31.42
N ASP A 303 10.93 -7.60 31.45
CA ASP A 303 11.59 -8.30 32.56
C ASP A 303 13.10 -8.05 32.59
N VAL A 304 13.76 -7.92 31.44
CA VAL A 304 15.17 -7.49 31.34
C VAL A 304 15.36 -6.04 31.80
N LEU A 305 14.47 -5.13 31.40
CA LEU A 305 14.56 -3.71 31.74
C LEU A 305 14.21 -3.42 33.21
N ALA A 306 13.28 -4.17 33.80
CA ALA A 306 12.86 -4.03 35.19
C ALA A 306 13.90 -4.59 36.18
N ASN A 307 14.58 -5.67 35.81
CA ASN A 307 15.56 -6.36 36.65
C ASN A 307 17.03 -5.98 36.33
N GLU A 308 17.26 -5.09 35.37
CA GLU A 308 18.59 -4.62 34.92
C GLU A 308 19.54 -5.77 34.50
N THR A 309 18.99 -6.85 33.92
CA THR A 309 19.77 -8.05 33.51
C THR A 309 20.39 -7.96 32.11
N GLY A 310 20.27 -6.81 31.44
CA GLY A 310 20.78 -6.59 30.09
C GLY A 310 22.31 -6.53 30.05
N THR A 311 22.92 -7.37 29.21
CA THR A 311 24.38 -7.49 29.10
C THR A 311 24.94 -6.85 27.82
N GLY A 312 26.26 -6.80 27.71
CA GLY A 312 26.98 -6.38 26.51
C GLY A 312 26.73 -7.23 25.26
N SER A 313 26.05 -8.38 25.37
CA SER A 313 25.64 -9.16 24.20
C SER A 313 24.54 -8.49 23.37
N ILE A 314 23.73 -7.61 23.98
CA ILE A 314 22.56 -7.02 23.33
C ILE A 314 22.99 -5.92 22.34
N ILE A 315 22.66 -6.13 21.07
CA ILE A 315 22.90 -5.20 19.95
C ILE A 315 21.65 -4.38 19.65
N GLY A 316 20.45 -4.93 19.87
CA GLY A 316 19.19 -4.21 19.62
C GLY A 316 17.98 -4.65 20.45
N ILE A 317 17.14 -3.69 20.82
CA ILE A 317 15.86 -3.90 21.51
C ILE A 317 14.73 -3.25 20.69
N SER A 318 13.69 -4.02 20.38
CA SER A 318 12.48 -3.57 19.68
C SER A 318 11.25 -3.88 20.52
N PHE A 319 10.77 -2.90 21.28
CA PHE A 319 9.70 -3.00 22.25
C PHE A 319 8.42 -2.34 21.73
N ASP A 320 7.45 -3.18 21.35
CA ASP A 320 6.05 -2.80 21.24
C ASP A 320 5.43 -2.65 22.63
N MET A 321 5.33 -1.42 23.11
CA MET A 321 4.87 -1.12 24.47
C MET A 321 3.37 -1.35 24.65
N SER A 322 2.58 -1.41 23.56
CA SER A 322 1.13 -1.68 23.61
C SER A 322 0.78 -3.06 24.18
N LYS A 323 1.72 -4.00 24.11
CA LYS A 323 1.54 -5.40 24.53
C LYS A 323 1.76 -5.62 26.04
N ILE A 324 2.09 -4.56 26.78
CA ILE A 324 2.41 -4.59 28.21
C ILE A 324 1.62 -3.48 28.89
N GLY A 325 1.22 -3.70 30.15
CA GLY A 325 0.62 -2.65 30.97
C GLY A 325 1.63 -1.55 31.35
N GLU A 326 1.23 -0.63 32.21
CA GLU A 326 2.16 0.38 32.72
C GLU A 326 3.33 -0.28 33.46
N PHE A 327 4.56 0.03 33.03
CA PHE A 327 5.79 -0.43 33.68
C PHE A 327 6.80 0.71 33.73
N SER A 328 7.74 0.61 34.67
CA SER A 328 8.74 1.64 34.89
C SER A 328 10.17 1.12 34.72
N ILE A 329 11.01 1.92 34.06
CA ILE A 329 12.42 1.59 33.83
C ILE A 329 13.30 2.22 34.92
N ARG A 330 14.30 1.45 35.36
CA ARG A 330 15.31 1.85 36.36
C ARG A 330 16.46 2.65 35.75
N LYS A 331 17.22 3.31 36.63
CA LYS A 331 18.23 4.32 36.28
C LYS A 331 19.45 3.80 35.51
N ARG A 332 19.88 2.57 35.82
CA ARG A 332 21.15 1.99 35.38
C ARG A 332 20.96 0.92 34.31
N VAL A 333 19.73 0.73 33.83
CA VAL A 333 19.34 -0.35 32.92
C VAL A 333 20.27 -0.53 31.72
N PHE A 334 20.77 0.56 31.13
CA PHE A 334 21.64 0.53 29.96
C PHE A 334 23.15 0.50 30.29
N GLU A 335 23.56 0.61 31.56
CA GLU A 335 25.00 0.59 31.94
C GLU A 335 25.66 -0.75 31.56
N GLY A 336 24.92 -1.87 31.66
CA GLY A 336 25.40 -3.19 31.20
C GLY A 336 25.42 -3.37 29.68
N MET A 337 24.58 -2.63 28.94
CA MET A 337 24.30 -2.82 27.51
C MET A 337 25.18 -1.94 26.60
N HIS A 338 26.49 -2.00 26.78
CA HIS A 338 27.45 -1.11 26.13
C HIS A 338 27.56 -1.26 24.59
N ASN A 339 27.17 -2.42 24.03
CA ASN A 339 27.17 -2.66 22.57
C ASN A 339 25.81 -2.40 21.90
N LEU A 340 24.82 -1.87 22.62
CA LEU A 340 23.50 -1.59 22.09
C LEU A 340 23.57 -0.49 21.01
N LYS A 341 23.15 -0.83 19.79
CA LYS A 341 23.11 0.06 18.62
C LYS A 341 21.70 0.46 18.23
N PHE A 342 20.70 -0.39 18.44
CA PHE A 342 19.32 -0.15 18.00
C PHE A 342 18.34 -0.19 19.16
N LEU A 343 17.71 0.95 19.46
CA LEU A 343 16.65 1.05 20.45
C LEU A 343 15.37 1.53 19.76
N LYS A 344 14.33 0.70 19.72
CA LYS A 344 12.98 1.02 19.23
C LYS A 344 11.96 0.75 20.33
N PHE A 345 11.49 1.77 21.04
CA PHE A 345 10.34 1.69 21.94
C PHE A 345 9.18 2.45 21.30
N TYR A 346 8.07 1.76 21.02
CA TYR A 346 6.96 2.31 20.23
C TYR A 346 5.58 1.87 20.72
N ASN A 347 4.52 2.53 20.24
CA ASN A 347 3.12 2.20 20.54
C ASN A 347 2.73 2.21 22.04
N GLY A 348 3.24 3.12 22.86
CA GLY A 348 2.82 3.20 24.26
C GLY A 348 3.54 4.26 25.08
N ASN A 349 3.37 4.18 26.40
CA ASN A 349 3.94 5.12 27.36
C ASN A 349 4.71 4.36 28.45
N VAL A 350 5.85 4.91 28.88
CA VAL A 350 6.68 4.36 29.95
C VAL A 350 7.01 5.44 30.96
N SER A 351 6.93 5.10 32.23
CA SER A 351 7.46 5.92 33.32
C SER A 351 8.94 5.57 33.58
N LEU A 352 9.75 6.56 33.90
CA LEU A 352 11.11 6.32 34.42
C LEU A 352 11.07 6.57 35.92
N LEU A 353 11.53 5.61 36.75
CA LEU A 353 11.56 5.78 38.20
C LEU A 353 12.50 6.93 38.63
N GLU A 354 13.64 7.07 37.93
CA GLU A 354 14.64 8.09 38.19
C GLU A 354 15.19 8.68 36.90
N ASP A 355 15.97 9.77 37.01
CA ASP A 355 16.72 10.32 35.89
C ASP A 355 17.80 9.34 35.41
N MET A 356 17.58 8.78 34.21
CA MET A 356 18.50 7.88 33.53
C MET A 356 19.88 8.52 33.36
N LYS A 357 20.92 7.82 33.86
CA LYS A 357 22.29 8.34 33.89
C LYS A 357 23.08 8.16 32.60
N TYR A 358 22.70 7.19 31.78
CA TYR A 358 23.50 6.72 30.65
C TYR A 358 22.61 6.22 29.51
N LEU A 359 23.03 6.54 28.28
CA LEU A 359 22.54 5.92 27.04
C LEU A 359 23.76 5.48 26.22
N PRO A 360 23.77 4.26 25.63
CA PRO A 360 24.86 3.78 24.79
C PRO A 360 25.05 4.59 23.50
N ARG A 361 26.11 4.26 22.74
CA ARG A 361 26.38 4.81 21.40
C ARG A 361 25.43 4.22 20.36
N LEU A 362 24.18 4.68 20.41
CA LEU A 362 23.10 4.24 19.53
C LEU A 362 23.31 4.73 18.09
N ARG A 363 22.93 3.88 17.13
CA ARG A 363 22.71 4.22 15.72
C ARG A 363 21.25 4.58 15.44
N LEU A 364 20.33 3.94 16.16
CA LEU A 364 18.91 4.26 16.17
C LEU A 364 18.45 4.49 17.61
N LEU A 365 17.86 5.66 17.85
CA LEU A 365 17.08 5.95 19.05
C LEU A 365 15.66 6.30 18.64
N HIS A 366 14.76 5.32 18.67
CA HIS A 366 13.32 5.50 18.56
C HIS A 366 12.69 5.24 19.93
N TRP A 367 12.02 6.25 20.49
CA TRP A 367 11.34 6.19 21.78
C TRP A 367 10.10 7.08 21.76
N ASP A 368 8.94 6.49 21.47
CA ASP A 368 7.65 7.18 21.53
C ASP A 368 7.31 7.58 22.98
N SER A 369 6.70 8.75 23.14
CA SER A 369 6.30 9.33 24.42
C SER A 369 7.45 9.45 25.44
N TYR A 370 8.65 9.84 24.99
CA TYR A 370 9.82 9.94 25.86
C TYR A 370 9.53 10.81 27.10
N PRO A 371 9.65 10.27 28.33
CA PRO A 371 9.01 10.86 29.50
C PRO A 371 9.79 11.98 30.18
N ARG A 372 11.03 12.28 29.75
CA ARG A 372 11.92 13.27 30.37
C ARG A 372 12.01 14.56 29.53
N LYS A 373 12.34 15.65 30.22
CA LYS A 373 12.46 17.01 29.65
C LYS A 373 13.68 17.21 28.75
N ARG A 374 14.68 16.33 28.85
CA ARG A 374 15.92 16.31 28.05
C ARG A 374 16.53 14.92 28.03
N LEU A 375 17.38 14.64 27.04
CA LEU A 375 18.21 13.44 27.01
C LEU A 375 19.33 13.51 28.07
N PRO A 376 19.91 12.37 28.49
CA PRO A 376 21.02 12.33 29.44
C PRO A 376 22.24 13.13 28.96
N LEU A 377 22.90 13.84 29.88
CA LEU A 377 24.09 14.66 29.56
C LEU A 377 25.30 13.84 29.10
N THR A 378 25.30 12.53 29.37
CA THR A 378 26.32 11.57 28.94
C THR A 378 26.07 11.00 27.54
N PHE A 379 24.95 11.33 26.89
CA PHE A 379 24.59 10.76 25.60
C PHE A 379 25.60 11.16 24.53
N GLN A 380 26.07 10.17 23.77
CA GLN A 380 27.12 10.28 22.76
C GLN A 380 26.53 9.98 21.37
N PRO A 381 26.12 11.03 20.62
CA PRO A 381 25.38 10.87 19.37
C PRO A 381 26.28 10.73 18.13
N GLU A 382 27.59 10.52 18.28
CA GLU A 382 28.57 10.40 17.17
C GLU A 382 28.15 9.35 16.13
N CYS A 383 27.61 8.23 16.60
CA CYS A 383 27.19 7.09 15.77
C CYS A 383 25.71 7.15 15.34
N LEU A 384 24.96 8.15 15.81
CA LEU A 384 23.51 8.23 15.64
C LEU A 384 23.16 8.56 14.19
N VAL A 385 22.34 7.70 13.57
CA VAL A 385 21.83 7.86 12.20
C VAL A 385 20.41 8.42 12.23
N GLU A 386 19.58 7.92 13.14
CA GLU A 386 18.18 8.34 13.25
C GLU A 386 17.72 8.50 14.69
N LEU A 387 16.94 9.57 14.91
CA LEU A 387 16.35 9.94 16.18
C LEU A 387 14.84 10.14 16.01
N TYR A 388 14.03 9.33 16.69
CA TYR A 388 12.57 9.46 16.74
C TYR A 388 12.14 9.57 18.21
N LEU A 389 11.69 10.75 18.64
CA LEU A 389 11.16 10.98 19.99
C LEU A 389 9.77 11.60 19.87
N VAL A 390 8.84 10.88 19.22
CA VAL A 390 7.47 11.34 18.95
C VAL A 390 6.67 11.46 20.25
N SER A 391 5.74 12.41 20.35
CA SER A 391 4.85 12.64 21.50
C SER A 391 5.55 12.88 22.85
N SER A 392 6.78 13.38 22.83
CA SER A 392 7.65 13.41 24.00
C SER A 392 7.42 14.58 24.96
N LYS A 393 7.75 14.38 26.24
CA LYS A 393 7.75 15.41 27.29
C LYS A 393 9.00 16.31 27.28
N LEU A 394 9.73 16.33 26.16
CA LEU A 394 10.95 17.11 25.98
C LEU A 394 10.65 18.61 26.05
N GLU A 395 11.48 19.36 26.75
CA GLU A 395 11.56 20.83 26.65
C GLU A 395 12.76 21.26 25.80
N LYS A 396 13.83 20.47 25.79
CA LYS A 396 15.09 20.64 25.03
C LYS A 396 15.71 19.26 24.78
N LEU A 397 16.32 19.01 23.62
CA LEU A 397 16.99 17.72 23.36
C LEU A 397 18.24 17.54 24.25
N TRP A 398 19.27 18.36 24.02
CA TRP A 398 20.56 18.31 24.70
C TRP A 398 21.21 19.70 24.78
N GLY A 399 22.25 19.84 25.60
CA GLY A 399 23.08 21.04 25.68
C GLY A 399 24.26 21.01 24.69
N GLY A 400 24.78 22.20 24.38
CA GLY A 400 25.97 22.38 23.53
C GLY A 400 25.77 22.06 22.05
N ILE A 401 26.88 22.11 21.31
CA ILE A 401 26.99 21.60 19.94
C ILE A 401 27.45 20.15 20.05
N GLN A 402 26.72 19.23 19.42
CA GLN A 402 27.03 17.80 19.44
C GLN A 402 27.68 17.34 18.13
N PRO A 403 28.54 16.31 18.15
CA PRO A 403 29.06 15.68 16.93
C PRO A 403 27.98 14.79 16.29
N LEU A 404 27.33 15.28 15.24
CA LEU A 404 26.18 14.64 14.59
C LEU A 404 26.50 14.16 13.16
N THR A 405 27.73 13.72 12.92
CA THR A 405 28.27 13.47 11.57
C THR A 405 27.51 12.39 10.80
N ASN A 406 26.91 11.41 11.48
CA ASN A 406 26.17 10.31 10.87
C ASN A 406 24.65 10.55 10.80
N LEU A 407 24.14 11.63 11.40
CA LEU A 407 22.72 11.84 11.61
C LEU A 407 22.02 12.25 10.32
N LYS A 408 21.06 11.42 9.89
CA LYS A 408 20.22 11.60 8.70
C LYS A 408 18.80 12.03 9.01
N LYS A 409 18.18 11.50 10.07
CA LYS A 409 16.77 11.82 10.39
C LYS A 409 16.57 12.23 11.85
N ILE A 410 15.81 13.29 12.04
CA ILE A 410 15.24 13.71 13.33
C ILE A 410 13.72 13.78 13.15
N ASN A 411 12.99 13.05 13.98
CA ASN A 411 11.55 13.17 14.17
C ASN A 411 11.24 13.43 15.65
N LEU A 412 10.58 14.54 15.93
CA LEU A 412 10.14 14.98 17.26
C LEU A 412 8.66 15.35 17.27
N GLU A 413 7.88 14.86 16.29
CA GLU A 413 6.46 15.16 16.09
C GLU A 413 5.67 15.02 17.41
N TYR A 414 4.71 15.90 17.63
CA TYR A 414 3.84 15.99 18.81
C TYR A 414 4.55 16.19 20.16
N SER A 415 5.83 16.57 20.18
CA SER A 415 6.54 17.01 21.39
C SER A 415 6.09 18.42 21.82
N SER A 416 4.84 18.55 22.29
CA SER A 416 4.17 19.84 22.55
C SER A 416 4.86 20.76 23.56
N ASN A 417 5.71 20.21 24.43
CA ASN A 417 6.51 20.95 25.42
C ASN A 417 7.86 21.46 24.88
N LEU A 418 8.27 21.06 23.67
CA LEU A 418 9.59 21.37 23.11
C LEU A 418 9.70 22.87 22.80
N LYS A 419 10.63 23.56 23.45
CA LYS A 419 10.78 25.03 23.35
C LYS A 419 11.79 25.45 22.28
N GLU A 420 12.83 24.65 22.11
CA GLU A 420 13.98 24.94 21.25
C GLU A 420 14.60 23.67 20.66
N ILE A 421 15.16 23.79 19.45
CA ILE A 421 16.01 22.78 18.81
C ILE A 421 17.47 23.17 19.03
N PRO A 422 18.36 22.23 19.40
CA PRO A 422 19.78 22.51 19.60
C PRO A 422 20.46 22.93 18.28
N ASN A 423 21.68 23.48 18.38
CA ASN A 423 22.46 23.84 17.21
C ASN A 423 22.84 22.58 16.40
N LEU A 424 22.38 22.51 15.15
CA LEU A 424 22.55 21.38 14.23
C LEU A 424 23.72 21.57 13.23
N SER A 425 24.61 22.55 13.41
CA SER A 425 25.69 22.87 12.45
C SER A 425 26.64 21.71 12.12
N LYS A 426 26.69 20.67 12.96
CA LYS A 426 27.49 19.45 12.74
C LYS A 426 26.70 18.29 12.14
N ALA A 427 25.39 18.42 11.95
CA ALA A 427 24.52 17.42 11.33
C ALA A 427 24.49 17.58 9.80
N THR A 428 25.66 17.71 9.15
CA THR A 428 25.77 18.03 7.71
C THR A 428 25.20 16.96 6.79
N ASN A 429 24.92 15.77 7.31
CA ASN A 429 24.26 14.66 6.62
C ASN A 429 22.74 14.57 6.89
N LEU A 430 22.13 15.53 7.58
CA LEU A 430 20.69 15.49 7.89
C LEU A 430 19.86 15.64 6.60
N GLU A 431 19.01 14.65 6.33
CA GLU A 431 18.11 14.52 5.20
C GLU A 431 16.66 14.87 5.59
N THR A 432 16.26 14.66 6.85
CA THR A 432 14.88 14.91 7.33
C THR A 432 14.86 15.53 8.73
N LEU A 433 14.07 16.59 8.90
CA LEU A 433 13.73 17.22 10.18
C LEU A 433 12.20 17.38 10.29
N ARG A 434 11.58 16.60 11.20
CA ARG A 434 10.14 16.60 11.48
C ARG A 434 9.87 17.07 12.91
N LEU A 435 9.04 18.09 13.03
CA LEU A 435 8.71 18.85 14.25
C LEU A 435 7.19 19.08 14.37
N THR A 436 6.39 18.40 13.56
CA THR A 436 4.93 18.65 13.44
C THR A 436 4.23 18.52 14.79
N GLY A 437 3.45 19.52 15.22
CA GLY A 437 2.77 19.52 16.52
C GLY A 437 3.67 19.89 17.71
N CYS A 438 4.89 20.40 17.52
CA CYS A 438 5.69 20.98 18.61
C CYS A 438 5.15 22.37 19.02
N GLU A 439 3.97 22.40 19.65
CA GLU A 439 3.23 23.63 19.96
C GLU A 439 4.04 24.71 20.72
N SER A 440 4.95 24.30 21.60
CA SER A 440 5.79 25.23 22.37
C SER A 440 7.01 25.76 21.64
N LEU A 441 7.32 25.27 20.43
CA LEU A 441 8.50 25.64 19.68
C LEU A 441 8.40 27.10 19.22
N MET A 442 9.36 27.92 19.60
CA MET A 442 9.32 29.36 19.32
C MET A 442 10.04 29.74 18.03
N GLU A 443 11.14 29.05 17.72
CA GLU A 443 12.08 29.39 16.63
C GLU A 443 12.74 28.14 16.05
N ILE A 444 13.10 28.19 14.76
CA ILE A 444 14.01 27.22 14.11
C ILE A 444 15.44 27.76 14.19
N PRO A 445 16.45 26.97 14.63
CA PRO A 445 17.80 27.48 14.85
C PRO A 445 18.49 27.87 13.54
N SER A 446 19.17 29.01 13.54
CA SER A 446 19.89 29.56 12.37
C SER A 446 20.92 28.60 11.76
N SER A 447 21.40 27.62 12.55
CA SER A 447 22.28 26.54 12.08
C SER A 447 21.67 25.67 10.97
N ILE A 448 20.36 25.72 10.75
CA ILE A 448 19.66 25.00 9.67
C ILE A 448 20.24 25.31 8.28
N SER A 449 20.84 26.49 8.09
CA SER A 449 21.51 26.90 6.85
C SER A 449 22.72 26.04 6.46
N ASN A 450 23.29 25.26 7.39
CA ASN A 450 24.42 24.35 7.13
C ASN A 450 23.96 22.94 6.67
N LEU A 451 22.65 22.67 6.65
CA LEU A 451 22.10 21.34 6.41
C LEU A 451 21.89 21.09 4.91
N HIS A 452 22.96 21.13 4.13
CA HIS A 452 22.91 21.11 2.66
C HIS A 452 22.31 19.83 2.06
N LYS A 453 22.16 18.74 2.84
CA LYS A 453 21.46 17.50 2.43
C LYS A 453 19.99 17.44 2.86
N LEU A 454 19.46 18.44 3.57
CA LEU A 454 18.10 18.42 4.09
C LEU A 454 17.09 18.44 2.95
N GLU A 455 16.28 17.39 2.83
CA GLU A 455 15.26 17.24 1.81
C GLU A 455 13.85 17.59 2.32
N VAL A 456 13.60 17.32 3.61
CA VAL A 456 12.30 17.50 4.26
C VAL A 456 12.46 18.31 5.54
N LEU A 457 11.74 19.44 5.61
CA LEU A 457 11.54 20.24 6.82
C LEU A 457 10.04 20.35 7.09
N ASP A 458 9.53 19.72 8.14
CA ASP A 458 8.14 19.91 8.57
C ASP A 458 8.09 20.40 10.02
N ALA A 459 7.45 21.53 10.24
CA ALA A 459 7.14 22.10 11.55
C ALA A 459 5.67 22.57 11.62
N SER A 460 4.79 21.93 10.85
CA SER A 460 3.35 22.21 10.88
C SER A 460 2.77 22.07 12.30
N GLY A 461 1.74 22.83 12.68
CA GLY A 461 1.17 22.83 14.02
C GLY A 461 2.04 23.46 15.12
N CYS A 462 3.22 24.01 14.82
CA CYS A 462 4.05 24.74 15.80
C CYS A 462 3.42 26.10 16.13
N SER A 463 2.38 26.11 16.98
CA SER A 463 1.51 27.27 17.21
C SER A 463 2.23 28.50 17.77
N LYS A 464 3.34 28.33 18.51
CA LYS A 464 4.20 29.44 19.00
C LYS A 464 5.29 29.88 18.03
N LEU A 465 5.53 29.16 16.93
CA LEU A 465 6.59 29.45 15.98
C LEU A 465 6.36 30.81 15.31
N HIS A 466 7.35 31.70 15.43
CA HIS A 466 7.22 33.10 14.99
C HIS A 466 8.40 33.60 14.14
N VAL A 467 9.56 32.94 14.22
CA VAL A 467 10.76 33.23 13.43
C VAL A 467 11.23 31.97 12.72
N ILE A 468 11.49 32.08 11.42
CA ILE A 468 12.26 31.12 10.62
C ILE A 468 13.50 31.87 10.11
N PRO A 469 14.72 31.27 10.14
CA PRO A 469 15.95 31.91 9.67
C PRO A 469 15.85 32.43 8.23
N THR A 470 16.40 33.61 7.95
CA THR A 470 16.22 34.32 6.66
C THR A 470 17.12 33.85 5.52
N LYS A 471 18.10 32.97 5.79
CA LYS A 471 19.08 32.47 4.80
C LYS A 471 19.02 30.95 4.65
N ILE A 472 17.89 30.42 4.17
CA ILE A 472 17.68 28.97 3.97
C ILE A 472 17.75 28.63 2.48
N ASN A 473 18.91 28.90 1.87
CA ASN A 473 19.22 28.40 0.53
C ASN A 473 19.81 26.98 0.63
N LEU A 474 18.93 25.99 0.86
CA LEU A 474 19.29 24.58 0.95
C LEU A 474 18.97 23.88 -0.37
N SER A 475 19.99 23.63 -1.19
CA SER A 475 19.86 23.08 -2.55
C SER A 475 19.13 21.74 -2.65
N SER A 476 19.14 20.93 -1.58
CA SER A 476 18.47 19.62 -1.57
C SER A 476 17.03 19.66 -1.05
N LEU A 477 16.54 20.81 -0.58
CA LEU A 477 15.25 20.93 0.10
C LEU A 477 14.09 20.79 -0.89
N LYS A 478 13.31 19.72 -0.75
CA LYS A 478 12.19 19.33 -1.65
C LYS A 478 10.83 19.61 -1.03
N MET A 479 10.70 19.50 0.29
CA MET A 479 9.43 19.65 1.01
C MET A 479 9.59 20.57 2.22
N VAL A 480 8.71 21.58 2.33
CA VAL A 480 8.60 22.44 3.51
C VAL A 480 7.15 22.48 4.00
N GLY A 481 6.93 22.04 5.24
CA GLY A 481 5.64 22.10 5.95
C GLY A 481 5.71 23.05 7.14
N MET A 482 4.76 23.99 7.21
CA MET A 482 4.59 25.02 8.25
C MET A 482 3.09 25.35 8.42
N ASP A 483 2.19 24.40 8.14
CA ASP A 483 0.75 24.58 8.31
C ASP A 483 0.43 24.94 9.77
N ASP A 484 -0.64 25.69 10.02
CA ASP A 484 -1.14 26.09 11.34
C ASP A 484 -0.12 26.75 12.29
N CYS A 485 1.00 27.26 11.76
CA CYS A 485 1.97 28.09 12.48
C CYS A 485 1.37 29.49 12.73
N SER A 486 0.41 29.57 13.66
CA SER A 486 -0.50 30.71 13.86
C SER A 486 0.17 32.05 14.26
N ARG A 487 1.47 32.05 14.58
CA ARG A 487 2.27 33.25 14.88
C ARG A 487 3.24 33.65 13.77
N LEU A 488 3.46 32.79 12.76
CA LEU A 488 4.37 33.03 11.64
C LEU A 488 3.81 34.14 10.73
N ARG A 489 4.51 35.27 10.65
CA ARG A 489 4.07 36.47 9.88
C ARG A 489 4.79 36.67 8.56
N SER A 490 6.00 36.15 8.45
CA SER A 490 6.88 36.24 7.29
C SER A 490 7.46 34.86 7.01
N PHE A 491 7.75 34.61 5.74
CA PHE A 491 8.42 33.41 5.29
C PHE A 491 9.77 33.81 4.69
N PRO A 492 10.88 33.09 4.97
CA PRO A 492 12.21 33.50 4.53
C PRO A 492 12.43 33.25 3.04
N ASP A 493 13.51 33.82 2.50
CA ASP A 493 13.98 33.48 1.17
C ASP A 493 14.54 32.06 1.15
N ILE A 494 13.88 31.18 0.39
CA ILE A 494 14.13 29.74 0.34
C ILE A 494 14.61 29.26 -1.04
N SER A 495 15.19 28.06 -1.05
CA SER A 495 15.71 27.40 -2.25
C SER A 495 14.70 27.27 -3.40
N THR A 496 15.19 27.41 -4.62
CA THR A 496 14.48 27.20 -5.90
C THR A 496 14.08 25.75 -6.19
N ASN A 497 14.54 24.79 -5.38
CA ASN A 497 14.37 23.35 -5.65
C ASN A 497 13.19 22.71 -4.89
N ILE A 498 12.44 23.51 -4.13
CA ILE A 498 11.31 23.05 -3.33
C ILE A 498 10.16 22.66 -4.25
N LYS A 499 9.68 21.42 -4.11
CA LYS A 499 8.58 20.83 -4.89
C LYS A 499 7.23 20.95 -4.19
N ILE A 500 7.24 20.94 -2.84
CA ILE A 500 6.04 21.00 -2.00
C ILE A 500 6.25 22.07 -0.93
N LEU A 501 5.37 23.07 -0.89
CA LEU A 501 5.30 24.09 0.16
C LEU A 501 3.91 24.12 0.79
N SER A 502 3.84 23.96 2.11
CA SER A 502 2.63 24.05 2.91
C SER A 502 2.78 25.09 4.02
N ILE A 503 1.99 26.16 3.96
CA ILE A 503 1.98 27.31 4.88
C ILE A 503 0.54 27.77 5.20
N ARG A 504 -0.42 26.83 5.21
CA ARG A 504 -1.83 27.09 5.52
C ARG A 504 -2.00 27.55 6.98
N GLY A 505 -3.09 28.26 7.30
CA GLY A 505 -3.38 28.67 8.69
C GLY A 505 -2.39 29.67 9.33
N THR A 506 -1.42 30.18 8.59
CA THR A 506 -0.39 31.13 9.08
C THR A 506 -0.91 32.58 9.16
N LYS A 507 -0.05 33.51 9.63
CA LYS A 507 -0.26 34.97 9.59
C LYS A 507 0.48 35.68 8.45
N ILE A 508 0.93 34.91 7.46
CA ILE A 508 1.51 35.42 6.21
C ILE A 508 0.42 36.14 5.41
N LYS A 509 0.70 37.37 4.94
CA LYS A 509 -0.28 38.23 4.24
C LYS A 509 -0.16 38.18 2.72
N GLU A 510 1.07 37.95 2.23
CA GLU A 510 1.49 38.01 0.83
C GLU A 510 2.50 36.87 0.59
N PHE A 511 2.57 36.37 -0.65
CA PHE A 511 3.47 35.26 -1.00
C PHE A 511 4.94 35.75 -1.09
N PRO A 512 5.93 34.99 -0.57
CA PRO A 512 7.35 35.32 -0.72
C PRO A 512 7.79 35.26 -2.20
N ALA A 513 8.22 36.40 -2.75
CA ALA A 513 8.58 36.53 -4.17
C ALA A 513 9.88 35.80 -4.57
N SER A 514 10.69 35.38 -3.59
CA SER A 514 11.96 34.67 -3.79
C SER A 514 11.83 33.21 -4.22
N ILE A 515 10.62 32.63 -4.16
CA ILE A 515 10.36 31.27 -4.60
C ILE A 515 10.23 31.27 -6.14
N VAL A 516 11.30 30.86 -6.81
CA VAL A 516 11.41 30.87 -8.28
C VAL A 516 11.63 29.45 -8.80
N GLY A 517 10.71 28.98 -9.64
CA GLY A 517 10.76 27.65 -10.28
C GLY A 517 10.55 26.46 -9.33
N GLY A 518 10.53 25.25 -9.90
CA GLY A 518 10.58 23.96 -9.19
C GLY A 518 9.34 23.54 -8.39
N LEU A 519 8.57 24.50 -7.86
CA LEU A 519 7.42 24.26 -6.99
C LEU A 519 6.24 23.67 -7.77
N GLY A 520 5.83 22.45 -7.43
CA GLY A 520 4.67 21.77 -8.02
C GLY A 520 3.42 21.87 -7.14
N ILE A 521 3.55 21.74 -5.82
CA ILE A 521 2.42 21.76 -4.88
C ILE A 521 2.57 22.96 -3.94
N LEU A 522 1.58 23.86 -3.95
CA LEU A 522 1.50 25.04 -3.08
C LEU A 522 0.20 25.02 -2.27
N LEU A 523 0.33 24.91 -0.95
CA LEU A 523 -0.79 24.98 0.00
C LEU A 523 -0.61 26.23 0.88
N ILE A 524 -1.38 27.29 0.63
CA ILE A 524 -1.20 28.60 1.30
C ILE A 524 -2.46 29.15 1.98
N GLY A 525 -3.59 28.48 1.77
CA GLY A 525 -4.88 28.80 2.35
C GLY A 525 -4.87 29.32 3.80
N SER A 526 -5.18 30.61 4.01
CA SER A 526 -5.28 31.20 5.35
C SER A 526 -6.09 32.50 5.36
N ARG A 527 -6.82 32.76 6.46
CA ARG A 527 -7.58 34.02 6.65
C ARG A 527 -6.71 35.28 6.70
N SER A 528 -5.40 35.10 6.78
CA SER A 528 -4.41 36.19 6.80
C SER A 528 -3.97 36.58 5.39
N LEU A 529 -4.03 35.64 4.44
CA LEU A 529 -3.68 35.84 3.03
C LEU A 529 -4.69 36.81 2.38
N LYS A 530 -4.19 37.96 1.94
CA LYS A 530 -5.00 39.00 1.29
C LYS A 530 -4.71 39.17 -0.19
N ARG A 531 -3.49 38.85 -0.62
CA ARG A 531 -3.01 39.06 -1.98
C ARG A 531 -2.09 37.91 -2.39
N LEU A 532 -2.29 37.40 -3.60
CA LEU A 532 -1.28 36.65 -4.33
C LEU A 532 -0.50 37.69 -5.15
N THR A 533 0.80 37.80 -4.89
CA THR A 533 1.71 38.79 -5.51
C THR A 533 2.56 38.16 -6.62
N HIS A 534 2.94 36.91 -6.43
CA HIS A 534 3.67 36.05 -7.36
C HIS A 534 3.24 34.61 -7.09
N VAL A 535 3.19 33.75 -8.12
CA VAL A 535 3.01 32.29 -7.98
C VAL A 535 3.87 31.65 -9.08
N PRO A 536 4.73 30.66 -8.78
CA PRO A 536 5.60 30.06 -9.80
C PRO A 536 4.82 29.35 -10.92
N GLU A 537 5.26 29.52 -12.17
CA GLU A 537 4.65 28.86 -13.35
C GLU A 537 4.68 27.33 -13.32
N SER A 538 5.53 26.74 -12.47
CA SER A 538 5.66 25.29 -12.28
C SER A 538 4.56 24.68 -11.40
N VAL A 539 3.75 25.49 -10.71
CA VAL A 539 2.75 25.00 -9.76
C VAL A 539 1.65 24.24 -10.50
N SER A 540 1.51 22.96 -10.19
CA SER A 540 0.46 22.08 -10.72
C SER A 540 -0.71 21.87 -9.77
N TYR A 541 -0.51 22.06 -8.46
CA TYR A 541 -1.55 21.98 -7.43
C TYR A 541 -1.53 23.21 -6.52
N LEU A 542 -2.66 23.91 -6.41
CA LEU A 542 -2.82 25.10 -5.59
C LEU A 542 -4.01 24.98 -4.62
N ASP A 543 -3.76 25.06 -3.31
CA ASP A 543 -4.79 25.14 -2.26
C ASP A 543 -4.83 26.53 -1.61
N LEU A 544 -5.92 27.25 -1.86
CA LEU A 544 -6.23 28.56 -1.31
C LEU A 544 -7.29 28.48 -0.19
N SER A 545 -7.64 27.30 0.31
CA SER A 545 -8.74 27.12 1.25
C SER A 545 -8.65 27.99 2.52
N HIS A 546 -9.78 28.45 3.04
CA HIS A 546 -9.89 29.36 4.18
C HIS A 546 -9.27 30.75 3.96
N SER A 547 -9.00 31.15 2.71
CA SER A 547 -8.45 32.48 2.41
C SER A 547 -9.49 33.59 2.41
N ASP A 548 -9.02 34.79 2.80
CA ASP A 548 -9.79 36.04 2.85
C ASP A 548 -9.60 36.89 1.56
N ILE A 549 -9.04 36.29 0.51
CA ILE A 549 -8.89 36.88 -0.83
C ILE A 549 -10.26 37.23 -1.43
N LYS A 550 -10.33 38.35 -2.17
CA LYS A 550 -11.56 38.81 -2.85
C LYS A 550 -11.70 38.28 -4.27
N MET A 551 -10.58 38.15 -4.96
CA MET A 551 -10.46 37.69 -6.35
C MET A 551 -9.17 36.87 -6.43
N ILE A 552 -9.15 35.86 -7.30
CA ILE A 552 -7.91 35.20 -7.72
C ILE A 552 -7.43 35.93 -8.98
N PRO A 553 -6.18 36.41 -9.06
CA PRO A 553 -5.69 37.09 -10.25
C PRO A 553 -5.68 36.18 -11.48
N ASP A 554 -6.05 36.71 -12.64
CA ASP A 554 -6.15 35.98 -13.92
C ASP A 554 -4.88 35.21 -14.27
N TYR A 555 -3.70 35.78 -13.99
CA TYR A 555 -2.41 35.13 -14.23
C TYR A 555 -2.22 33.83 -13.44
N VAL A 556 -2.87 33.69 -12.28
CA VAL A 556 -2.84 32.46 -11.46
C VAL A 556 -3.68 31.37 -12.10
N ILE A 557 -4.81 31.72 -12.72
CA ILE A 557 -5.65 30.79 -13.49
C ILE A 557 -4.97 30.42 -14.81
N GLY A 558 -4.20 31.34 -15.39
CA GLY A 558 -3.43 31.17 -16.62
C GLY A 558 -2.05 30.52 -16.48
N LEU A 559 -1.65 30.01 -15.31
CA LEU A 559 -0.36 29.35 -15.14
C LEU A 559 -0.26 28.10 -16.05
N PRO A 560 0.85 27.92 -16.78
CA PRO A 560 0.95 26.89 -17.83
C PRO A 560 0.95 25.45 -17.32
N HIS A 561 1.24 25.21 -16.02
CA HIS A 561 1.27 23.87 -15.43
C HIS A 561 0.15 23.62 -14.41
N LEU A 562 -0.71 24.59 -14.11
CA LEU A 562 -1.72 24.45 -13.05
C LEU A 562 -2.82 23.48 -13.47
N GLN A 563 -2.81 22.28 -12.88
CA GLN A 563 -3.77 21.21 -13.16
C GLN A 563 -4.91 21.16 -12.13
N HIS A 564 -4.66 21.56 -10.87
CA HIS A 564 -5.60 21.38 -9.77
C HIS A 564 -5.69 22.63 -8.88
N LEU A 565 -6.89 23.16 -8.69
CA LEU A 565 -7.18 24.32 -7.85
C LEU A 565 -8.24 23.99 -6.78
N THR A 566 -7.90 24.18 -5.51
CA THR A 566 -8.79 23.93 -4.36
C THR A 566 -9.07 25.23 -3.60
N ILE A 567 -10.35 25.51 -3.37
CA ILE A 567 -10.87 26.75 -2.78
C ILE A 567 -11.98 26.42 -1.77
N GLY A 568 -11.60 25.90 -0.61
CA GLY A 568 -12.51 25.70 0.51
C GLY A 568 -12.76 26.96 1.33
N ASN A 569 -13.94 27.12 1.92
CA ASN A 569 -14.28 28.13 2.94
C ASN A 569 -13.84 29.59 2.67
N CYS A 570 -13.64 30.01 1.40
CA CYS A 570 -13.18 31.35 1.04
C CYS A 570 -14.35 32.34 1.04
N ARG A 571 -14.72 32.82 2.23
CA ARG A 571 -15.96 33.61 2.45
C ARG A 571 -15.96 35.02 1.84
N LYS A 572 -14.84 35.48 1.28
CA LYS A 572 -14.70 36.81 0.68
C LYS A 572 -14.46 36.77 -0.83
N LEU A 573 -14.23 35.58 -1.40
CA LEU A 573 -14.02 35.42 -2.84
C LEU A 573 -15.34 35.71 -3.56
N VAL A 574 -15.33 36.69 -4.47
CA VAL A 574 -16.51 37.15 -5.22
C VAL A 574 -16.52 36.57 -6.63
N SER A 575 -15.37 36.57 -7.31
CA SER A 575 -15.25 36.01 -8.66
C SER A 575 -13.96 35.20 -8.85
N ILE A 576 -14.01 34.30 -9.83
CA ILE A 576 -12.85 33.59 -10.39
C ILE A 576 -12.86 33.86 -11.89
N GLU A 577 -11.83 34.55 -12.37
CA GLU A 577 -11.75 35.06 -13.75
C GLU A 577 -10.38 34.67 -14.35
N GLY A 578 -10.35 34.43 -15.67
CA GLY A 578 -9.10 34.17 -16.40
C GLY A 578 -9.25 33.14 -17.52
N HIS A 579 -8.17 32.97 -18.29
CA HIS A 579 -8.04 31.93 -19.30
C HIS A 579 -7.07 30.86 -18.78
N SER A 580 -7.46 29.58 -18.80
CA SER A 580 -6.60 28.50 -18.31
C SER A 580 -6.21 27.51 -19.41
N PRO A 581 -4.89 27.32 -19.66
CA PRO A 581 -4.41 26.40 -20.68
C PRO A 581 -4.42 24.92 -20.23
N SER A 582 -4.31 24.65 -18.92
CA SER A 582 -3.89 23.34 -18.40
C SER A 582 -4.72 22.79 -17.22
N LEU A 583 -5.76 23.50 -16.78
CA LEU A 583 -6.50 23.17 -15.57
C LEU A 583 -7.47 21.99 -15.75
N GLU A 584 -7.20 20.90 -15.04
CA GLU A 584 -7.95 19.65 -15.09
C GLU A 584 -8.99 19.51 -13.97
N SER A 585 -8.84 20.23 -12.86
CA SER A 585 -9.77 20.18 -11.72
C SER A 585 -9.91 21.49 -10.97
N ILE A 586 -11.15 21.85 -10.64
CA ILE A 586 -11.49 22.93 -9.68
C ILE A 586 -12.41 22.36 -8.60
N VAL A 587 -12.04 22.52 -7.34
CA VAL A 587 -12.84 22.10 -6.17
C VAL A 587 -13.06 23.31 -5.27
N ALA A 588 -14.26 23.87 -5.29
CA ALA A 588 -14.71 24.93 -4.40
C ALA A 588 -15.76 24.40 -3.40
N TYR A 589 -15.64 24.77 -2.13
CA TYR A 589 -16.66 24.41 -1.14
C TYR A 589 -16.87 25.51 -0.09
N ARG A 590 -18.13 25.78 0.28
CA ARG A 590 -18.53 26.80 1.27
C ARG A 590 -18.01 28.22 0.96
N CYS A 591 -17.86 28.54 -0.32
CA CYS A 591 -17.53 29.88 -0.81
C CYS A 591 -18.82 30.70 -0.96
N ILE A 592 -19.37 31.14 0.17
CA ILE A 592 -20.70 31.76 0.25
C ILE A 592 -20.86 33.10 -0.49
N SER A 593 -19.75 33.78 -0.79
CA SER A 593 -19.72 35.07 -1.49
C SER A 593 -19.37 34.94 -2.98
N LEU A 594 -19.10 33.71 -3.47
CA LEU A 594 -18.76 33.48 -4.87
C LEU A 594 -20.00 33.72 -5.71
N GLU A 595 -20.00 34.82 -6.45
CA GLU A 595 -21.10 35.30 -7.29
C GLU A 595 -20.88 34.87 -8.75
N SER A 596 -19.66 35.00 -9.30
CA SER A 596 -19.39 34.69 -10.71
C SER A 596 -18.14 33.86 -10.99
N MET A 597 -18.12 33.22 -12.16
CA MET A 597 -16.99 32.44 -12.68
C MET A 597 -16.85 32.67 -14.18
N CYS A 598 -15.88 33.50 -14.58
CA CYS A 598 -15.57 33.81 -15.98
C CYS A 598 -14.25 33.15 -16.39
N CYS A 599 -14.23 31.81 -16.36
CA CYS A 599 -13.08 31.03 -16.81
C CYS A 599 -13.32 30.45 -18.21
N SER A 600 -12.33 30.56 -19.08
CA SER A 600 -12.28 29.85 -20.37
C SER A 600 -11.16 28.80 -20.34
N PHE A 601 -11.42 27.64 -20.94
CA PHE A 601 -10.57 26.45 -20.78
C PHE A 601 -10.16 25.91 -22.15
N HIS A 602 -8.86 25.64 -22.33
CA HIS A 602 -8.36 25.10 -23.59
C HIS A 602 -8.71 23.61 -23.79
N ARG A 603 -9.01 22.87 -22.71
CA ARG A 603 -9.43 21.46 -22.74
C ARG A 603 -10.64 21.23 -21.81
N PRO A 604 -11.45 20.19 -22.04
CA PRO A 604 -12.56 19.86 -21.16
C PRO A 604 -12.08 19.47 -19.77
N ILE A 605 -12.66 20.08 -18.73
CA ILE A 605 -12.21 19.86 -17.34
C ILE A 605 -12.65 18.47 -16.87
N LEU A 606 -11.77 17.78 -16.14
CA LEU A 606 -11.99 16.42 -15.66
C LEU A 606 -12.78 16.35 -14.35
N LYS A 607 -12.75 17.41 -13.52
CA LYS A 607 -13.42 17.44 -12.22
C LYS A 607 -13.82 18.87 -11.81
N LEU A 608 -15.11 19.10 -11.59
CA LEU A 608 -15.69 20.39 -11.19
C LEU A 608 -16.62 20.20 -9.99
N GLU A 609 -16.23 20.70 -8.83
CA GLU A 609 -16.99 20.54 -7.58
C GLU A 609 -17.27 21.90 -6.93
N PHE A 610 -18.53 22.27 -6.73
CA PHE A 610 -18.98 23.53 -6.10
C PHE A 610 -20.04 23.26 -5.02
N TYR A 611 -19.59 22.91 -3.82
CA TYR A 611 -20.47 22.60 -2.69
C TYR A 611 -20.81 23.85 -1.87
N ASN A 612 -22.07 24.06 -1.50
CA ASN A 612 -22.52 25.20 -0.68
C ASN A 612 -22.02 26.59 -1.20
N CYS A 613 -21.96 26.78 -2.52
CA CYS A 613 -21.59 28.05 -3.17
C CYS A 613 -22.86 28.79 -3.59
N LEU A 614 -23.59 29.28 -2.59
CA LEU A 614 -25.01 29.68 -2.69
C LEU A 614 -25.29 30.84 -3.65
N LYS A 615 -24.33 31.75 -3.83
CA LYS A 615 -24.48 32.97 -4.63
C LYS A 615 -24.13 32.83 -6.12
N LEU A 616 -23.63 31.67 -6.53
CA LEU A 616 -23.12 31.47 -7.89
C LEU A 616 -24.24 31.68 -8.92
N ASP A 617 -24.02 32.62 -9.84
CA ASP A 617 -25.00 33.06 -10.82
C ASP A 617 -25.35 31.97 -11.85
N ASN A 618 -26.49 32.14 -12.52
CA ASN A 618 -27.01 31.13 -13.45
C ASN A 618 -26.23 31.04 -14.77
N GLU A 619 -25.57 32.12 -15.21
CA GLU A 619 -24.70 32.10 -16.38
C GLU A 619 -23.40 31.35 -16.08
N SER A 620 -22.79 31.59 -14.91
CA SER A 620 -21.65 30.84 -14.41
C SER A 620 -21.96 29.35 -14.26
N LYS A 621 -23.11 28.99 -13.66
CA LYS A 621 -23.59 27.58 -13.62
C LYS A 621 -23.72 26.99 -15.02
N ARG A 622 -24.37 27.70 -15.96
CA ARG A 622 -24.50 27.26 -17.36
C ARG A 622 -23.13 27.05 -18.02
N ARG A 623 -22.19 27.98 -17.87
CA ARG A 623 -20.82 27.88 -18.41
C ARG A 623 -20.07 26.67 -17.84
N ILE A 624 -20.16 26.40 -16.54
CA ILE A 624 -19.56 25.22 -15.90
C ILE A 624 -20.07 23.92 -16.53
N ILE A 625 -21.39 23.82 -16.76
CA ILE A 625 -22.02 22.61 -17.34
C ILE A 625 -21.69 22.44 -18.83
N LEU A 626 -21.41 23.52 -19.54
CA LEU A 626 -20.97 23.46 -20.95
C LEU A 626 -19.50 23.05 -21.11
N HIS A 627 -18.60 23.47 -20.21
CA HIS A 627 -17.14 23.24 -20.33
C HIS A 627 -16.63 21.99 -19.61
N SER A 628 -17.44 21.34 -18.77
CA SER A 628 -17.15 20.00 -18.26
C SER A 628 -17.11 18.98 -19.41
N GLY A 629 -16.05 18.18 -19.49
CA GLY A 629 -15.97 17.07 -20.44
C GLY A 629 -16.86 15.89 -20.03
N HIS A 630 -16.51 14.67 -20.46
CA HIS A 630 -17.24 13.42 -20.15
C HIS A 630 -17.14 12.95 -18.67
N ARG A 631 -17.26 13.86 -17.69
CA ARG A 631 -17.06 13.58 -16.26
C ARG A 631 -18.06 14.32 -15.35
N ILE A 632 -17.98 13.99 -14.07
CA ILE A 632 -18.96 14.37 -13.04
C ILE A 632 -18.76 15.82 -12.58
N ILE A 633 -19.86 16.54 -12.41
CA ILE A 633 -19.96 17.90 -11.86
C ILE A 633 -20.78 17.87 -10.57
N PHE A 634 -20.39 18.66 -9.60
CA PHE A 634 -21.24 19.02 -8.45
C PHE A 634 -21.48 20.53 -8.44
N LEU A 635 -22.73 20.95 -8.36
CA LEU A 635 -23.15 22.33 -8.19
C LEU A 635 -24.12 22.46 -7.01
N THR A 636 -24.25 23.67 -6.47
CA THR A 636 -25.27 23.96 -5.45
C THR A 636 -26.56 24.42 -6.12
N GLY A 637 -27.69 23.77 -5.82
CA GLY A 637 -28.99 24.06 -6.42
C GLY A 637 -30.09 23.08 -5.98
N ASN A 638 -31.33 23.55 -6.05
CA ASN A 638 -32.57 22.88 -5.61
C ASN A 638 -33.50 22.48 -6.77
N GLU A 639 -33.20 22.89 -8.00
CA GLU A 639 -34.01 22.70 -9.20
C GLU A 639 -33.12 22.29 -10.37
N VAL A 640 -33.64 21.47 -11.29
CA VAL A 640 -32.91 21.07 -12.50
C VAL A 640 -32.78 22.27 -13.47
N PRO A 641 -31.57 22.59 -13.98
CA PRO A 641 -31.39 23.71 -14.91
C PRO A 641 -32.21 23.56 -16.21
N ALA A 642 -32.83 24.65 -16.67
CA ALA A 642 -33.72 24.67 -17.87
C ALA A 642 -33.11 24.14 -19.19
N GLN A 643 -31.79 24.00 -19.26
CA GLN A 643 -31.06 23.37 -20.37
C GLN A 643 -31.23 21.85 -20.47
N PHE A 644 -31.74 21.19 -19.42
CA PHE A 644 -32.15 19.78 -19.50
C PHE A 644 -33.56 19.74 -20.07
N THR A 645 -33.70 19.22 -21.30
CA THR A 645 -34.93 19.28 -22.10
C THR A 645 -36.06 18.42 -21.54
N HIS A 646 -35.72 17.35 -20.81
CA HIS A 646 -36.69 16.50 -20.13
C HIS A 646 -36.41 16.58 -18.62
N GLN A 647 -37.43 16.89 -17.83
CA GLN A 647 -37.33 17.03 -16.37
C GLN A 647 -38.55 16.41 -15.69
N THR A 648 -38.36 15.84 -14.51
CA THR A 648 -39.46 15.28 -13.70
C THR A 648 -39.10 15.24 -12.21
N ARG A 649 -40.13 15.12 -11.37
CA ARG A 649 -39.98 14.89 -9.93
C ARG A 649 -39.83 13.40 -9.63
N GLY A 650 -38.95 13.08 -8.70
CA GLY A 650 -38.53 11.71 -8.39
C GLY A 650 -37.27 11.29 -9.13
N ASN A 651 -37.08 9.98 -9.25
CA ASN A 651 -35.82 9.35 -9.65
C ASN A 651 -35.88 8.61 -11.00
N SER A 652 -36.96 8.75 -11.78
CA SER A 652 -37.12 8.09 -13.07
C SER A 652 -37.83 8.99 -14.07
N ILE A 653 -37.33 9.02 -15.31
CA ILE A 653 -37.86 9.85 -16.41
C ILE A 653 -37.96 9.05 -17.72
N THR A 654 -39.09 9.18 -18.41
CA THR A 654 -39.32 8.58 -19.74
C THR A 654 -39.16 9.65 -20.82
N ILE A 655 -38.32 9.37 -21.81
CA ILE A 655 -38.13 10.22 -22.99
C ILE A 655 -38.70 9.49 -24.20
N SER A 656 -39.63 10.13 -24.88
CA SER A 656 -40.22 9.70 -26.15
C SER A 656 -39.82 10.69 -27.25
N LEU A 657 -39.29 10.17 -28.37
CA LEU A 657 -39.01 10.97 -29.56
C LEU A 657 -40.19 10.87 -30.55
N SER A 658 -40.59 12.01 -31.12
CA SER A 658 -41.71 12.07 -32.06
C SER A 658 -41.32 11.44 -33.41
N PRO A 659 -42.12 10.52 -33.97
CA PRO A 659 -41.82 9.92 -35.26
C PRO A 659 -41.99 10.95 -36.38
N GLY A 660 -40.88 11.48 -36.91
CA GLY A 660 -40.85 12.39 -38.05
C GLY A 660 -39.97 13.65 -37.91
N GLY A 661 -39.32 13.88 -36.76
CA GLY A 661 -38.25 14.89 -36.64
C GLY A 661 -36.87 14.34 -37.01
N GLU A 662 -35.91 15.21 -37.33
CA GLU A 662 -34.52 14.82 -37.68
C GLU A 662 -33.71 14.25 -36.48
N GLU A 663 -34.30 14.22 -35.28
CA GLU A 663 -33.70 13.64 -34.08
C GLU A 663 -34.18 12.18 -33.88
N SER A 664 -33.44 11.22 -34.45
CA SER A 664 -33.51 9.81 -34.05
C SER A 664 -32.37 9.46 -33.08
N PHE A 665 -32.55 8.46 -32.22
CA PHE A 665 -31.46 7.97 -31.36
C PHE A 665 -30.38 7.29 -32.22
N SER A 666 -29.26 7.98 -32.44
CA SER A 666 -28.08 7.42 -33.11
C SER A 666 -27.32 6.45 -32.20
N VAL A 667 -26.55 5.54 -32.80
CA VAL A 667 -25.60 4.65 -32.10
C VAL A 667 -24.51 5.45 -31.36
N SER A 668 -24.27 6.71 -31.76
CA SER A 668 -23.38 7.67 -31.10
C SER A 668 -24.08 8.65 -30.16
N SER A 669 -25.41 8.57 -30.00
CA SER A 669 -26.15 9.48 -29.11
C SER A 669 -25.70 9.36 -27.66
N ARG A 670 -25.42 10.52 -27.06
CA ARG A 670 -25.01 10.67 -25.67
C ARG A 670 -26.09 11.36 -24.88
N PHE A 671 -26.07 11.15 -23.56
CA PHE A 671 -26.93 11.88 -22.64
C PHE A 671 -26.10 12.59 -21.56
N ARG A 672 -26.65 13.71 -21.09
CA ARG A 672 -26.22 14.39 -19.87
C ARG A 672 -27.40 14.32 -18.90
N ALA A 673 -27.17 13.76 -17.71
CA ALA A 673 -28.18 13.68 -16.64
C ALA A 673 -27.85 14.67 -15.52
N CYS A 674 -28.88 15.25 -14.92
CA CYS A 674 -28.82 16.10 -13.73
C CYS A 674 -29.75 15.54 -12.64
N LEU A 675 -29.23 15.32 -11.44
CA LEU A 675 -29.98 14.86 -10.27
C LEU A 675 -29.95 15.94 -9.18
N VAL A 676 -31.12 16.37 -8.71
CA VAL A 676 -31.25 17.14 -7.46
C VAL A 676 -31.24 16.14 -6.32
N LEU A 677 -30.20 16.18 -5.48
CA LEU A 677 -30.00 15.23 -4.39
C LEU A 677 -30.17 15.89 -3.02
N SER A 678 -30.91 15.21 -2.15
CA SER A 678 -31.15 15.65 -0.77
C SER A 678 -29.86 15.60 0.08
N PRO A 679 -29.69 16.45 1.11
CA PRO A 679 -28.52 16.40 2.00
C PRO A 679 -28.40 15.07 2.76
N SER A 680 -27.34 14.30 2.53
CA SER A 680 -27.05 13.09 3.31
C SER A 680 -26.43 13.42 4.67
N LYS A 681 -26.70 12.59 5.70
CA LYS A 681 -26.20 12.80 7.07
C LYS A 681 -25.02 11.90 7.45
N ASN A 682 -24.85 10.73 6.81
CA ASN A 682 -24.13 9.59 7.42
C ASN A 682 -22.98 8.97 6.59
N SER A 683 -22.66 9.42 5.37
CA SER A 683 -21.55 8.84 4.59
C SER A 683 -20.90 9.85 3.63
N PRO A 684 -19.55 9.85 3.48
CA PRO A 684 -18.86 10.57 2.40
C PRO A 684 -18.91 9.82 1.05
N TYR A 685 -19.32 8.55 1.06
CA TYR A 685 -19.46 7.72 -0.13
C TYR A 685 -20.90 7.74 -0.66
N SER A 686 -21.05 7.96 -1.96
CA SER A 686 -22.30 7.72 -2.70
C SER A 686 -21.98 6.98 -3.99
N ASP A 687 -22.57 5.80 -4.18
CA ASP A 687 -22.61 5.15 -5.48
C ASP A 687 -23.92 5.54 -6.14
N ILE A 688 -23.84 6.00 -7.39
CA ILE A 688 -25.01 6.38 -8.17
C ILE A 688 -25.09 5.50 -9.41
N ASN A 689 -26.21 4.81 -9.53
CA ASN A 689 -26.50 3.93 -10.64
C ASN A 689 -27.55 4.60 -11.53
N CYS A 690 -27.31 4.57 -12.84
CA CYS A 690 -28.24 4.97 -13.87
C CYS A 690 -28.53 3.76 -14.75
N PHE A 691 -29.79 3.33 -14.77
CA PHE A 691 -30.31 2.25 -15.60
C PHE A 691 -31.11 2.85 -16.74
N LEU A 692 -30.77 2.50 -17.98
CA LEU A 692 -31.52 2.84 -19.18
C LEU A 692 -32.31 1.60 -19.60
N ARG A 693 -33.63 1.74 -19.72
CA ARG A 693 -34.54 0.62 -20.02
C ARG A 693 -35.54 0.99 -21.11
N THR A 694 -36.00 0.00 -21.87
CA THR A 694 -37.19 0.17 -22.71
C THR A 694 -38.45 0.22 -21.84
N LYS A 695 -39.57 0.69 -22.39
CA LYS A 695 -40.89 0.64 -21.71
C LYS A 695 -41.29 -0.77 -21.29
N GLN A 696 -40.81 -1.79 -22.00
CA GLN A 696 -41.02 -3.22 -21.74
C GLN A 696 -40.07 -3.77 -20.65
N GLY A 697 -39.22 -2.93 -20.05
CA GLY A 697 -38.31 -3.31 -18.96
C GLY A 697 -36.98 -3.92 -19.39
N VAL A 698 -36.67 -3.99 -20.69
CA VAL A 698 -35.39 -4.51 -21.20
C VAL A 698 -34.29 -3.50 -20.93
N GLU A 699 -33.20 -3.93 -20.30
CA GLU A 699 -32.05 -3.08 -20.00
C GLU A 699 -31.20 -2.82 -21.25
N ILE A 700 -30.99 -1.53 -21.56
CA ILE A 700 -30.23 -1.03 -22.71
C ILE A 700 -28.77 -0.77 -22.29
N ASN A 701 -28.60 -0.13 -21.13
CA ASN A 701 -27.32 0.21 -20.53
C ASN A 701 -27.49 0.40 -19.02
N SER A 702 -26.50 0.00 -18.22
CA SER A 702 -26.39 0.37 -16.81
C SER A 702 -25.02 0.99 -16.54
N THR A 703 -25.04 2.18 -15.95
CA THR A 703 -23.82 2.91 -15.59
C THR A 703 -23.78 3.18 -14.09
N ALA A 704 -22.83 2.53 -13.41
CA ALA A 704 -22.49 2.83 -12.03
C ALA A 704 -21.39 3.91 -12.00
N LYS A 705 -21.60 4.95 -11.21
CA LYS A 705 -20.62 6.01 -10.93
C LYS A 705 -20.37 6.06 -9.43
N SER A 706 -19.21 5.57 -8.99
CA SER A 706 -18.75 5.74 -7.62
C SER A 706 -18.23 7.16 -7.42
N ILE A 707 -18.78 7.86 -6.42
CA ILE A 707 -18.40 9.23 -6.10
C ILE A 707 -17.49 9.21 -4.87
N TYR A 708 -16.21 9.44 -5.12
CA TYR A 708 -15.26 9.88 -4.10
C TYR A 708 -15.35 11.40 -3.95
N SER A 709 -16.33 11.85 -3.17
CA SER A 709 -16.36 13.21 -2.65
C SER A 709 -15.85 13.21 -1.22
N SER A 710 -14.93 14.12 -0.88
CA SER A 710 -14.61 14.45 0.51
C SER A 710 -15.23 15.80 0.87
N PRO A 711 -16.55 15.88 1.13
CA PRO A 711 -17.16 17.08 1.67
C PRO A 711 -16.75 17.21 3.14
N PRO A 712 -16.03 18.27 3.57
CA PRO A 712 -15.70 18.46 4.97
C PRO A 712 -16.94 18.90 5.76
N ASN A 713 -17.66 17.91 6.30
CA ASN A 713 -18.90 17.99 7.08
C ASN A 713 -20.13 18.51 6.31
N ARG A 714 -21.28 17.84 6.51
CA ARG A 714 -22.67 18.29 6.26
C ARG A 714 -22.89 19.22 5.06
N SER A 715 -23.50 18.71 3.98
CA SER A 715 -24.20 19.62 3.05
C SER A 715 -25.35 20.29 3.80
N LEU A 716 -25.45 21.62 3.69
CA LEU A 716 -26.53 22.39 4.34
C LEU A 716 -27.71 22.64 3.39
N SER A 717 -27.51 22.40 2.10
CA SER A 717 -28.50 22.55 1.03
C SER A 717 -28.50 21.34 0.11
N GLU A 718 -29.53 21.27 -0.73
CA GLU A 718 -29.59 20.40 -1.90
C GLU A 718 -28.46 20.73 -2.88
N TYR A 719 -28.10 19.75 -3.70
CA TYR A 719 -27.03 19.85 -4.67
C TYR A 719 -27.40 19.15 -5.98
N LEU A 720 -26.89 19.70 -7.07
CA LEU A 720 -27.01 19.17 -8.41
C LEU A 720 -25.79 18.29 -8.69
N LEU A 721 -26.03 17.00 -8.95
CA LEU A 721 -25.05 16.13 -9.57
C LEU A 721 -25.31 16.10 -11.08
N ILE A 722 -24.30 16.39 -11.89
CA ILE A 722 -24.40 16.26 -13.34
C ILE A 722 -23.35 15.27 -13.83
N PHE A 723 -23.76 14.33 -14.68
CA PHE A 723 -22.85 13.35 -15.28
C PHE A 723 -23.25 13.00 -16.71
N PHE A 724 -22.34 12.33 -17.40
CA PHE A 724 -22.47 11.96 -18.81
C PHE A 724 -22.44 10.44 -18.95
N GLY A 725 -23.18 9.95 -19.93
CA GLY A 725 -23.14 8.56 -20.39
C GLY A 725 -23.44 8.47 -21.88
N ASP A 726 -22.97 7.38 -22.49
CA ASP A 726 -23.43 6.97 -23.81
C ASP A 726 -24.77 6.24 -23.66
N ILE A 727 -25.72 6.44 -24.59
CA ILE A 727 -26.99 5.70 -24.55
C ILE A 727 -26.72 4.22 -24.91
N PHE A 728 -25.82 3.99 -25.87
CA PHE A 728 -25.41 2.67 -26.34
C PHE A 728 -23.88 2.51 -26.21
N PRO A 729 -23.38 1.79 -25.19
CA PRO A 729 -21.94 1.58 -25.00
C PRO A 729 -21.34 0.65 -26.06
N GLU A 730 -20.02 0.73 -26.28
CA GLU A 730 -19.35 0.06 -27.41
C GLU A 730 -19.58 -1.47 -27.47
N ALA A 731 -19.66 -2.13 -26.31
CA ALA A 731 -19.95 -3.57 -26.22
C ALA A 731 -21.33 -3.98 -26.75
N ASN A 732 -22.30 -3.05 -26.78
CA ASN A 732 -23.69 -3.32 -27.19
C ASN A 732 -24.01 -2.81 -28.61
N ARG A 733 -23.03 -2.24 -29.35
CA ARG A 733 -23.27 -1.71 -30.72
C ARG A 733 -23.72 -2.76 -31.74
N CYS A 734 -23.54 -4.05 -31.46
CA CYS A 734 -23.96 -5.15 -32.33
C CYS A 734 -25.42 -5.63 -32.14
N LEU A 735 -26.19 -5.03 -31.22
CA LEU A 735 -27.58 -5.45 -30.89
C LEU A 735 -28.68 -4.66 -31.65
N MET A 736 -28.32 -3.93 -32.71
CA MET A 736 -29.19 -2.94 -33.34
C MET A 736 -30.00 -3.48 -34.53
N ASP A 737 -31.24 -3.89 -34.27
CA ASP A 737 -32.32 -3.93 -35.28
C ASP A 737 -33.55 -3.06 -34.88
N VAL A 738 -33.61 -2.56 -33.64
CA VAL A 738 -34.70 -1.70 -33.15
C VAL A 738 -34.14 -0.60 -32.24
N THR A 739 -34.09 0.64 -32.75
CA THR A 739 -33.95 1.83 -31.90
C THR A 739 -35.26 2.05 -31.14
N PRO A 740 -35.30 2.01 -29.79
CA PRO A 740 -36.55 2.17 -29.06
C PRO A 740 -37.07 3.61 -29.13
N ASN A 741 -38.34 3.78 -29.52
CA ASN A 741 -38.99 5.10 -29.59
C ASN A 741 -39.17 5.77 -28.21
N GLU A 742 -39.12 4.99 -27.13
CA GLU A 742 -39.18 5.47 -25.74
C GLU A 742 -38.08 4.83 -24.88
N ILE A 743 -37.33 5.63 -24.16
CA ILE A 743 -36.29 5.21 -23.21
C ILE A 743 -36.64 5.72 -21.81
N VAL A 744 -36.60 4.83 -20.82
CA VAL A 744 -36.74 5.13 -19.40
C VAL A 744 -35.35 5.23 -18.77
N PHE A 745 -35.05 6.35 -18.12
CA PHE A 745 -33.85 6.56 -17.32
C PHE A 745 -34.23 6.47 -15.84
N GLU A 746 -33.75 5.44 -15.14
CA GLU A 746 -33.95 5.25 -13.71
C GLU A 746 -32.65 5.49 -12.94
N PHE A 747 -32.71 6.28 -11.88
CA PHE A 747 -31.57 6.67 -11.06
C PHE A 747 -31.72 6.14 -9.63
N SER A 748 -30.67 5.57 -9.07
CA SER A 748 -30.61 5.22 -7.65
C SER A 748 -29.28 5.66 -7.02
N SER A 749 -29.32 5.98 -5.73
CA SER A 749 -28.16 6.44 -4.95
C SER A 749 -28.14 5.72 -3.61
N SER A 750 -26.95 5.26 -3.19
CA SER A 750 -26.80 4.52 -1.93
C SER A 750 -26.89 5.37 -0.66
N SER A 751 -26.83 6.71 -0.76
CA SER A 751 -26.75 7.58 0.43
C SER A 751 -27.52 8.90 0.38
N ALA A 752 -28.13 9.28 -0.75
CA ALA A 752 -28.97 10.48 -0.89
C ALA A 752 -30.26 10.17 -1.66
N LYS A 753 -31.37 10.86 -1.36
CA LYS A 753 -32.61 10.74 -2.13
C LYS A 753 -32.58 11.68 -3.34
N THR A 754 -32.86 11.14 -4.52
CA THR A 754 -33.16 11.95 -5.72
C THR A 754 -34.53 12.60 -5.57
N MET A 755 -34.56 13.93 -5.60
CA MET A 755 -35.77 14.74 -5.45
C MET A 755 -36.37 15.08 -6.82
N GLU A 756 -35.51 15.48 -7.75
CA GLU A 756 -35.84 15.74 -9.16
C GLU A 756 -34.71 15.20 -10.03
N CYS A 757 -35.05 14.80 -11.26
CA CYS A 757 -34.08 14.40 -12.26
C CYS A 757 -34.43 15.02 -13.62
N GLY A 758 -33.40 15.31 -14.41
CA GLY A 758 -33.57 15.72 -15.79
C GLY A 758 -32.45 15.21 -16.68
N VAL A 759 -32.76 15.06 -17.96
CA VAL A 759 -31.90 14.47 -18.97
C VAL A 759 -31.94 15.34 -20.21
N GLN A 760 -30.76 15.54 -20.80
CA GLN A 760 -30.54 16.20 -22.07
C GLN A 760 -29.92 15.17 -23.02
N ILE A 761 -30.55 14.95 -24.17
CA ILE A 761 -29.98 14.15 -25.26
C ILE A 761 -29.05 15.05 -26.09
N LEU A 762 -27.92 14.51 -26.54
CA LEU A 762 -26.90 15.21 -27.32
C LEU A 762 -26.78 14.54 -28.69
N ALA A 763 -27.15 15.28 -29.75
CA ALA A 763 -26.99 14.88 -31.15
C ALA A 763 -25.59 15.22 -31.69
N GLU A 764 -25.17 14.53 -32.76
CA GLU A 764 -23.92 14.86 -33.46
C GLU A 764 -24.03 16.20 -34.21
N GLY A 765 -23.00 17.06 -34.08
CA GLY A 765 -22.87 18.31 -34.84
C GLY A 765 -22.79 19.61 -34.02
N GLY A 766 -23.07 19.57 -32.71
CA GLY A 766 -23.06 20.76 -31.83
C GLY A 766 -21.67 21.20 -31.35
N GLN A 767 -20.96 22.00 -32.17
CA GLN A 767 -19.63 22.62 -31.92
C GLN A 767 -18.43 21.66 -31.74
N ASN A 768 -17.58 21.64 -32.76
CA ASN A 768 -16.24 21.05 -32.74
C ASN A 768 -15.32 21.76 -31.71
N CYS A 769 -14.65 20.98 -30.88
CA CYS A 769 -13.24 21.22 -30.56
C CYS A 769 -12.42 20.16 -31.29
N SER A 770 -11.86 20.53 -32.44
CA SER A 770 -11.08 19.62 -33.30
C SER A 770 -9.79 19.21 -32.61
N VAL A 771 -9.75 17.99 -32.09
CA VAL A 771 -8.47 17.34 -31.74
C VAL A 771 -7.89 16.76 -33.01
N VAL A 772 -6.89 17.46 -33.57
CA VAL A 772 -6.05 16.92 -34.64
C VAL A 772 -5.27 15.74 -34.07
N GLU A 773 -5.39 14.58 -34.72
CA GLU A 773 -4.46 13.47 -34.48
C GLU A 773 -3.06 13.91 -34.90
N MET A 774 -2.15 14.04 -33.94
CA MET A 774 -0.71 14.04 -34.21
C MET A 774 -0.07 12.87 -33.48
N GLY A 775 0.71 12.12 -34.25
CA GLY A 775 1.19 10.80 -33.87
C GLY A 775 2.22 10.79 -32.73
N HIS A 776 2.49 9.57 -32.27
CA HIS A 776 3.49 9.29 -31.25
C HIS A 776 4.86 9.87 -31.63
N SER A 777 5.42 10.68 -30.74
CA SER A 777 6.87 10.90 -30.65
C SER A 777 7.31 10.62 -29.21
N GLU A 778 8.34 9.80 -29.08
CA GLU A 778 8.85 9.36 -27.78
C GLU A 778 9.77 10.43 -27.18
N THR A 779 9.51 10.84 -25.94
CA THR A 779 10.54 11.40 -25.05
C THR A 779 10.33 10.86 -23.64
N GLY A 780 11.34 10.14 -23.14
CA GLY A 780 11.28 9.51 -21.81
C GLY A 780 11.44 10.54 -20.68
N GLY A 781 10.69 10.36 -19.60
CA GLY A 781 10.79 11.19 -18.39
C GLY A 781 10.35 10.43 -17.14
N ASN A 782 11.28 10.25 -16.19
CA ASN A 782 11.09 9.46 -14.97
C ASN A 782 9.89 9.94 -14.12
N ARG A 783 8.89 9.05 -13.93
CA ARG A 783 7.84 9.17 -12.90
C ARG A 783 7.87 7.94 -11.99
N ASN A 784 8.65 8.00 -10.90
CA ASN A 784 8.64 7.01 -9.81
C ASN A 784 9.27 7.61 -8.53
N HIS A 785 8.62 8.57 -7.87
CA HIS A 785 8.97 9.06 -6.50
C HIS A 785 7.85 9.92 -5.87
N LEU A 786 6.61 9.41 -5.83
CA LEU A 786 5.47 10.16 -5.28
C LEU A 786 4.45 9.31 -4.49
N THR A 787 4.75 8.03 -4.27
CA THR A 787 3.83 7.05 -3.64
C THR A 787 3.78 7.08 -2.11
N ASP A 788 4.72 7.74 -1.43
CA ASP A 788 4.88 7.62 0.04
C ASP A 788 4.50 8.89 0.84
N VAL A 789 4.03 9.96 0.19
CA VAL A 789 3.72 11.24 0.87
C VAL A 789 2.21 11.54 0.98
N LEU A 790 1.35 10.80 0.27
CA LEU A 790 -0.12 10.93 0.38
C LEU A 790 -0.79 9.89 1.29
N LYS A 791 -0.03 9.01 1.97
CA LYS A 791 -0.55 8.08 3.00
C LYS A 791 -0.79 8.77 4.35
N VAL A 792 -1.62 9.82 4.36
CA VAL A 792 -2.30 10.32 5.59
C VAL A 792 -3.81 10.46 5.36
N SER A 793 -4.41 9.44 4.73
CA SER A 793 -5.76 8.94 5.08
C SER A 793 -6.13 7.73 4.20
N GLN A 794 -6.63 6.67 4.85
CA GLN A 794 -7.32 5.51 4.28
C GLN A 794 -6.48 4.38 3.67
N VAL A 795 -7.10 3.20 3.68
CA VAL A 795 -6.52 1.84 3.65
C VAL A 795 -6.69 1.21 2.26
N GLU A 796 -5.86 0.21 1.96
CA GLU A 796 -5.76 -0.45 0.66
C GLU A 796 -7.02 -1.22 0.22
N THR A 797 -7.19 -1.34 -1.11
CA THR A 797 -7.65 -2.61 -1.70
C THR A 797 -7.18 -2.72 -3.16
N ILE A 798 -6.16 -3.53 -3.39
CA ILE A 798 -5.61 -3.79 -4.73
C ILE A 798 -6.43 -4.91 -5.39
N LYS A 799 -7.17 -4.59 -6.47
CA LYS A 799 -7.74 -5.60 -7.38
C LYS A 799 -6.81 -5.80 -8.57
N ASN A 800 -5.98 -6.85 -8.52
CA ASN A 800 -5.25 -7.31 -9.70
C ASN A 800 -6.19 -8.07 -10.64
N SER A 801 -6.27 -7.63 -11.89
CA SER A 801 -6.91 -8.37 -12.99
C SER A 801 -6.00 -9.53 -13.44
N ASN A 802 -6.59 -10.71 -13.64
CA ASN A 802 -5.86 -11.90 -14.06
C ASN A 802 -5.54 -11.85 -15.56
N ASN A 803 -4.26 -11.86 -15.93
CA ASN A 803 -3.83 -12.25 -17.28
C ASN A 803 -3.60 -13.77 -17.31
N THR A 804 -4.56 -14.52 -17.87
CA THR A 804 -4.40 -15.95 -18.18
C THR A 804 -4.18 -16.14 -19.67
N GLY A 805 -2.97 -16.52 -20.08
CA GLY A 805 -2.66 -16.84 -21.48
C GLY A 805 -1.29 -17.49 -21.66
N HIS A 806 -1.16 -18.31 -22.70
CA HIS A 806 0.07 -18.90 -23.26
C HIS A 806 0.74 -20.08 -22.53
N TRP A 807 0.13 -21.27 -22.71
CA TRP A 807 0.86 -22.56 -22.80
C TRP A 807 0.81 -23.18 -24.21
N SER A 808 0.54 -22.38 -25.24
CA SER A 808 0.20 -22.85 -26.59
C SER A 808 1.37 -23.38 -27.42
N TRP A 809 2.63 -23.29 -26.96
CA TRP A 809 3.79 -23.81 -27.72
C TRP A 809 4.23 -25.24 -27.37
N LEU A 810 3.65 -25.85 -26.33
CA LEU A 810 4.00 -27.21 -25.89
C LEU A 810 3.25 -28.32 -26.66
N LEU A 811 2.24 -27.95 -27.45
CA LEU A 811 1.38 -28.87 -28.21
C LEU A 811 1.47 -28.54 -29.71
N GLY A 812 2.47 -29.09 -30.39
CA GLY A 812 2.60 -28.93 -31.84
C GLY A 812 1.54 -29.72 -32.61
N LYS A 813 0.63 -29.04 -33.31
CA LYS A 813 -0.08 -29.54 -34.51
C LYS A 813 -0.70 -28.39 -35.35
N LYS A 814 -1.07 -28.72 -36.59
CA LYS A 814 -1.21 -27.80 -37.74
C LYS A 814 -2.60 -27.13 -37.89
N LYS A 815 -2.61 -26.01 -38.64
CA LYS A 815 -3.77 -25.42 -39.35
C LYS A 815 -4.51 -26.45 -40.22
N THR A 816 -5.85 -26.34 -40.29
CA THR A 816 -6.72 -26.47 -41.49
C THR A 816 -8.11 -25.89 -41.19
N GLU A 817 -8.94 -25.69 -42.22
CA GLU A 817 -10.10 -24.76 -42.23
C GLU A 817 -11.50 -25.45 -42.26
N LEU A 818 -12.54 -24.63 -42.02
CA LEU A 818 -13.90 -24.61 -42.62
C LEU A 818 -15.10 -25.46 -42.10
N SER A 819 -16.26 -24.77 -42.16
CA SER A 819 -17.67 -25.18 -42.42
C SER A 819 -18.55 -25.94 -41.40
N SER A 820 -19.35 -25.15 -40.65
CA SER A 820 -20.85 -25.07 -40.65
C SER A 820 -21.81 -26.24 -40.32
N THR A 821 -23.02 -25.83 -39.85
CA THR A 821 -24.34 -26.53 -39.74
C THR A 821 -24.54 -27.64 -38.70
N LEU A 822 -25.73 -27.90 -38.12
CA LEU A 822 -26.87 -27.07 -37.61
C LEU A 822 -27.92 -28.02 -36.92
N VAL A 823 -28.96 -27.46 -36.26
CA VAL A 823 -30.30 -28.06 -35.91
C VAL A 823 -30.54 -28.65 -34.48
N SER A 824 -31.70 -28.22 -33.92
CA SER A 824 -32.50 -28.51 -32.68
C SER A 824 -32.48 -29.90 -32.01
N GLY A 825 -32.93 -30.15 -30.76
CA GLY A 825 -33.72 -29.38 -29.73
C GLY A 825 -33.81 -30.20 -28.40
N SER A 826 -34.76 -30.10 -27.44
CA SER A 826 -35.91 -29.19 -27.13
C SER A 826 -36.58 -29.58 -25.78
N SER A 827 -37.19 -28.62 -25.03
CA SER A 827 -38.24 -28.72 -23.95
C SER A 827 -38.17 -29.83 -22.86
N ASP A 828 -37.99 -29.52 -21.56
CA ASP A 828 -38.96 -29.03 -20.54
C ASP A 828 -40.00 -30.07 -20.05
N ASP A 829 -40.10 -30.30 -18.72
CA ASP A 829 -41.37 -30.25 -17.97
C ASP A 829 -41.21 -30.25 -16.42
N THR A 830 -42.32 -30.18 -15.66
CA THR A 830 -42.44 -29.33 -14.47
C THR A 830 -43.22 -29.95 -13.27
N LEU A 831 -42.97 -29.41 -12.05
CA LEU A 831 -43.90 -29.27 -10.89
C LEU A 831 -44.53 -30.49 -10.17
N MET A 832 -44.55 -30.43 -8.82
CA MET A 832 -45.82 -30.45 -8.04
C MET A 832 -45.66 -30.05 -6.56
N ARG A 833 -46.80 -29.80 -5.89
CA ARG A 833 -46.97 -29.37 -4.48
C ARG A 833 -47.87 -30.38 -3.71
N HIS A 834 -48.31 -30.25 -2.45
CA HIS A 834 -48.29 -29.26 -1.35
C HIS A 834 -48.45 -30.08 -0.03
N HIS A 835 -48.17 -29.52 1.18
CA HIS A 835 -49.12 -29.56 2.34
C HIS A 835 -48.59 -28.86 3.62
N GLU A 836 -49.49 -28.09 4.24
CA GLU A 836 -49.58 -27.51 5.60
C GLU A 836 -51.10 -27.58 5.98
N PRO A 837 -51.62 -27.16 7.17
CA PRO A 837 -51.04 -26.59 8.42
C PRO A 837 -51.35 -27.51 9.66
N GLU A 838 -51.20 -27.22 10.97
CA GLU A 838 -51.56 -26.10 11.89
C GLU A 838 -50.55 -26.04 13.08
N ALA A 839 -49.97 -24.89 13.47
CA ALA A 839 -50.43 -23.91 14.49
C ALA A 839 -50.65 -24.51 15.91
N VAL A 840 -50.12 -23.97 17.04
CA VAL A 840 -50.09 -22.58 17.54
C VAL A 840 -49.01 -22.35 18.65
N GLN A 841 -48.58 -21.09 18.81
CA GLN A 841 -48.02 -20.38 19.99
C GLN A 841 -46.51 -20.06 20.13
N LEU A 842 -46.26 -18.89 20.75
CA LEU A 842 -45.03 -18.09 20.68
C LEU A 842 -44.11 -18.25 21.89
N SER A 843 -42.81 -17.99 21.69
CA SER A 843 -42.04 -17.16 22.63
C SER A 843 -40.93 -16.36 21.93
N ASN A 844 -40.95 -15.04 22.11
CA ASN A 844 -39.89 -14.09 21.76
C ASN A 844 -39.32 -13.52 23.06
N ASP A 845 -38.11 -13.89 23.54
CA ASP A 845 -37.50 -13.16 24.67
C ASP A 845 -35.95 -13.20 24.86
N GLU A 846 -35.13 -13.46 23.83
CA GLU A 846 -33.65 -13.34 23.97
C GLU A 846 -33.01 -12.19 23.18
N ASN A 847 -33.41 -11.93 21.94
CA ASN A 847 -32.79 -10.85 21.14
C ASN A 847 -33.12 -9.42 21.63
N THR A 848 -34.24 -9.23 22.32
CA THR A 848 -34.64 -7.94 22.92
C THR A 848 -33.82 -7.57 24.16
N ARG A 849 -33.38 -8.56 24.95
CA ARG A 849 -32.57 -8.34 26.16
C ARG A 849 -31.13 -7.93 25.86
N ASN A 850 -30.57 -8.36 24.72
CA ASN A 850 -29.23 -7.94 24.30
C ASN A 850 -29.21 -6.51 23.74
N LEU A 851 -30.23 -6.08 22.99
CA LEU A 851 -30.31 -4.68 22.55
C LEU A 851 -30.51 -3.70 23.71
N SER A 852 -31.35 -4.03 24.70
CA SER A 852 -31.57 -3.14 25.86
C SER A 852 -30.33 -3.01 26.73
N ARG A 853 -29.55 -4.09 26.92
CA ARG A 853 -28.23 -4.03 27.57
C ARG A 853 -27.23 -3.18 26.80
N LEU A 854 -27.17 -3.31 25.47
CA LEU A 854 -26.28 -2.49 24.64
C LEU A 854 -26.64 -0.99 24.72
N LEU A 855 -27.93 -0.65 24.66
CA LEU A 855 -28.43 0.71 24.81
C LEU A 855 -28.16 1.30 26.20
N CYS A 856 -28.32 0.50 27.27
CA CYS A 856 -27.95 0.93 28.63
C CYS A 856 -26.44 1.18 28.78
N ILE A 857 -25.57 0.34 28.20
CA ILE A 857 -24.11 0.53 28.24
C ILE A 857 -23.71 1.81 27.47
N VAL A 858 -24.26 2.02 26.27
CA VAL A 858 -24.01 3.25 25.48
C VAL A 858 -24.51 4.49 26.22
N SER A 859 -25.68 4.43 26.86
CA SER A 859 -26.21 5.51 27.69
C SER A 859 -25.32 5.81 28.91
N LEU A 860 -24.78 4.77 29.57
CA LEU A 860 -23.85 4.93 30.68
C LEU A 860 -22.55 5.62 30.24
N VAL A 861 -21.97 5.19 29.12
CA VAL A 861 -20.73 5.78 28.56
C VAL A 861 -20.94 7.24 28.17
N ILE A 862 -22.07 7.59 27.54
CA ILE A 862 -22.42 8.98 27.20
C ILE A 862 -22.60 9.81 28.48
N SER A 863 -23.25 9.26 29.52
CA SER A 863 -23.46 9.93 30.80
C SER A 863 -22.15 10.20 31.54
N VAL A 864 -21.20 9.24 31.52
CA VAL A 864 -19.86 9.42 32.09
C VAL A 864 -19.05 10.46 31.30
N LEU A 865 -19.12 10.46 29.96
CA LEU A 865 -18.45 11.47 29.12
C LEU A 865 -19.03 12.88 29.37
N LEU A 866 -20.34 13.01 29.55
CA LEU A 866 -20.97 14.28 29.91
C LEU A 866 -20.58 14.75 31.32
N LEU A 867 -20.49 13.84 32.30
CA LEU A 867 -19.99 14.15 33.64
C LEU A 867 -18.54 14.63 33.61
N PHE A 868 -17.65 13.97 32.85
CA PHE A 868 -16.27 14.44 32.66
C PHE A 868 -16.22 15.81 31.96
N HIS A 869 -17.11 16.08 31.00
CA HIS A 869 -17.13 17.37 30.31
C HIS A 869 -17.62 18.51 31.23
N CYS A 870 -18.65 18.25 32.06
CA CYS A 870 -19.10 19.18 33.10
C CYS A 870 -18.02 19.42 34.16
N PHE A 871 -17.29 18.38 34.59
CA PHE A 871 -16.18 18.52 35.55
C PHE A 871 -15.02 19.36 34.99
N PHE A 872 -14.75 19.25 33.68
CA PHE A 872 -13.77 20.11 32.99
C PHE A 872 -14.23 21.57 32.87
N LEU A 873 -15.53 21.80 32.70
CA LEU A 873 -16.14 23.14 32.66
C LEU A 873 -16.30 23.80 34.04
N GLN A 874 -16.17 23.03 35.13
CA GLN A 874 -16.11 23.54 36.52
C GLN A 874 -14.67 23.77 37.02
N MET A 875 -13.67 23.43 36.21
CA MET A 875 -12.23 23.58 36.49
C MET A 875 -11.55 24.64 35.60
N GLN A 876 -12.36 25.44 34.88
CA GLN A 876 -11.99 26.68 34.19
C GLN A 876 -12.72 27.86 34.83
#